data_AF-Q86VW0-F1
#
_entry.id   AF-Q86VW0-F1
#
_cell.length_a   1.000
_cell.length_b   1.000
_cell.length_c   1.000
_cell.angle_alpha   90.00
_cell.angle_beta   90.00
_cell.angle_gamma   90.00
#
_symmetry.space_group_name_H-M   'P 1'
#
loop_
_entity.id
_entity.type
_entity.pdbx_description
1 polymer ?
#
loop_
_entity_poly.entity_id
_entity_poly.type
_entity_poly.pdbx_seq_one_letter_code
_entity_poly.pdbx_strand_id
1 'polypeptide(L)'
;MEASVILPILKKKLAFLSGGKDRRSGLILTIPLCLEQTNMDELSVTLDYLLSIPSEKCKARGFTVIVDGRKSQWNVVKTVVVMLQNVVPAEVSLVCVVKPDEFWDKKVTHFCFWKEKDRLGFEVILVSANKLTRYIEPCQLTEDFGGSLTYDHMDWLNKRLVFEKFTKESTSLLDELALINNGSDKGNQQEKERSVDLNFLPSVDPETVLQTGHELLSELQQRRFNGSDGGVSWSPMDDELLAQPQVMKLLDSLREQYTRYQEVCRQRSKRTQLEEIQQKVMQVVNWLEGPGSEQLRAQWGIGDSIRASQALQQKHEEIESQHSEWFAVYVELNQQIAALLNAGDEEDLVELKSLQQQLSDVCYRQASQLEFRQNLLQAALEFHGVAQDLSQQLDGLLGMLCVDVAPADGASIQQTLKLLEEKLKSVDVGLQGLREKGQGLLDQISNQASWAYGKDVTIENKENVDHIQGVMEDMQLRKQRCEDMVDVRRLKMLQMVQLFKCEEDAAQAVEWLSELLDALLKTHIRLGDDAQETKVLLEKHRKFVDVAQSTYDYGRQLLQATVVLCQSLRCTSRSSGDTLPRLNRVWKQFTIASEERVHRLEMAIAFHSNAEKILQDCPEEPEAINDEEQFDEIEAVGKSLLDRLTVPVVYPDGTEQYFGSPSDMASTAENIRDRMKLVNLKRQQLRHPEMVTTES
;
A
#
# COMPACT_ATOMS: atom_id res chain seq x y z
N MET A 1 -39.08 -1.27 68.25
CA MET A 1 -40.19 -2.16 67.83
C MET A 1 -40.81 -1.56 66.59
N GLU A 2 -41.08 -2.35 65.55
CA GLU A 2 -41.62 -1.84 64.28
C GLU A 2 -43.15 -1.99 64.24
N ALA A 3 -43.85 -1.04 63.61
CA ALA A 3 -45.30 -1.11 63.42
C ALA A 3 -45.73 -2.36 62.65
N SER A 4 -44.91 -2.82 61.71
CA SER A 4 -45.13 -4.03 60.91
C SER A 4 -45.27 -5.29 61.79
N VAL A 5 -44.46 -5.37 62.86
CA VAL A 5 -44.41 -6.52 63.78
C VAL A 5 -45.64 -6.58 64.68
N ILE A 6 -46.14 -5.42 65.11
CA ILE A 6 -47.29 -5.31 66.03
C ILE A 6 -48.56 -4.81 65.34
N LEU A 7 -48.60 -4.84 64.01
CA LEU A 7 -49.71 -4.32 63.20
C LEU A 7 -51.10 -4.85 63.62
N PRO A 8 -51.27 -6.14 63.95
CA PRO A 8 -52.57 -6.65 64.41
C PRO A 8 -53.05 -6.00 65.70
N ILE A 9 -52.12 -5.61 66.58
CA ILE A 9 -52.41 -4.94 67.86
C ILE A 9 -52.74 -3.47 67.61
N LEU A 10 -51.92 -2.77 66.81
CA LEU A 10 -52.13 -1.35 66.52
C LEU A 10 -53.50 -1.09 65.89
N LYS A 11 -53.97 -1.94 64.98
CA LYS A 11 -55.30 -1.83 64.35
C LYS A 11 -56.48 -1.78 65.35
N LYS A 12 -56.29 -2.25 66.58
CA LYS A 12 -57.33 -2.25 67.63
C LYS A 12 -57.56 -0.87 68.27
N LYS A 13 -56.72 0.14 67.98
CA LYS A 13 -56.83 1.50 68.54
C LYS A 13 -56.91 1.50 70.09
N LEU A 14 -56.10 0.68 70.75
CA LEU A 14 -56.08 0.58 72.22
C LEU A 14 -55.57 1.87 72.89
N ALA A 15 -54.65 2.55 72.21
CA ALA A 15 -54.22 3.89 72.52
C ALA A 15 -53.84 4.60 71.22
N PHE A 16 -53.87 5.93 71.21
CA PHE A 16 -53.41 6.71 70.07
C PHE A 16 -52.90 8.08 70.48
N LEU A 17 -51.95 8.59 69.70
CA LEU A 17 -51.54 9.98 69.76
C LEU A 17 -52.28 10.75 68.66
N SER A 18 -53.09 11.74 69.04
CA SER A 18 -53.88 12.49 68.06
C SER A 18 -53.08 13.57 67.31
N GLY A 19 -51.88 13.91 67.81
CA GLY A 19 -51.10 15.07 67.37
C GLY A 19 -51.44 16.35 68.14
N GLY A 20 -52.50 16.35 68.94
CA GLY A 20 -52.87 17.46 69.80
C GLY A 20 -51.89 17.70 70.96
N LYS A 21 -51.87 18.94 71.45
CA LYS A 21 -51.05 19.38 72.59
C LYS A 21 -51.90 19.98 73.71
N ASP A 22 -51.48 19.76 74.95
CA ASP A 22 -52.06 20.47 76.09
C ASP A 22 -51.57 21.94 76.14
N ARG A 23 -52.06 22.72 77.11
CA ARG A 23 -51.65 24.13 77.28
C ARG A 23 -50.17 24.32 77.65
N ARG A 24 -49.48 23.27 78.10
CA ARG A 24 -48.03 23.26 78.38
C ARG A 24 -47.21 22.82 77.16
N SER A 25 -47.87 22.62 76.01
CA SER A 25 -47.29 22.05 74.80
C SER A 25 -46.87 20.57 74.93
N GLY A 26 -47.38 19.86 75.93
CA GLY A 26 -47.19 18.42 76.12
C GLY A 26 -48.11 17.61 75.21
N LEU A 27 -47.68 16.41 74.80
CA LEU A 27 -48.41 15.58 73.84
C LEU A 27 -49.65 14.91 74.45
N ILE A 28 -50.72 14.76 73.67
CA ILE A 28 -51.93 14.10 74.12
C ILE A 28 -51.95 12.63 73.67
N LEU A 29 -51.95 11.74 74.66
CA LEU A 29 -52.13 10.30 74.47
C LEU A 29 -53.54 9.93 74.92
N THR A 30 -54.35 9.32 74.05
CA THR A 30 -55.72 8.91 74.39
C THR A 30 -55.81 7.39 74.47
N ILE A 31 -56.40 6.89 75.55
CA ILE A 31 -56.69 5.47 75.80
C ILE A 31 -58.22 5.32 75.85
N PRO A 32 -58.88 4.96 74.74
CA PRO A 32 -60.31 4.72 74.71
C PRO A 32 -60.63 3.35 75.31
N LEU A 33 -61.19 3.32 76.52
CA LEU A 33 -61.58 2.07 77.16
C LEU A 33 -63.00 1.67 76.73
N CYS A 34 -63.16 0.45 76.21
CA CYS A 34 -64.44 -0.12 75.82
C CYS A 34 -64.80 -1.33 76.71
N LEU A 35 -66.06 -1.78 76.67
CA LEU A 35 -66.57 -2.90 77.47
C LEU A 35 -65.97 -4.24 77.06
N GLU A 36 -65.64 -4.41 75.79
CA GLU A 36 -64.95 -5.61 75.29
C GLU A 36 -63.49 -5.56 75.79
N GLN A 37 -63.14 -6.51 76.65
CA GLN A 37 -61.95 -6.50 77.52
C GLN A 37 -60.70 -5.91 76.85
N THR A 38 -60.25 -4.75 77.36
CA THR A 38 -58.94 -4.19 77.02
C THR A 38 -57.85 -5.17 77.46
N ASN A 39 -57.17 -5.81 76.51
CA ASN A 39 -56.04 -6.68 76.81
C ASN A 39 -54.88 -5.82 77.31
N MET A 40 -54.50 -6.01 78.57
CA MET A 40 -53.49 -5.20 79.25
C MET A 40 -52.09 -5.37 78.62
N ASP A 41 -51.76 -6.57 78.16
CA ASP A 41 -50.45 -6.84 77.52
C ASP A 41 -50.37 -6.14 76.15
N GLU A 42 -51.45 -6.20 75.37
CA GLU A 42 -51.54 -5.51 74.09
C GLU A 42 -51.54 -3.99 74.24
N LEU A 43 -52.20 -3.47 75.29
CA LEU A 43 -52.14 -2.05 75.63
C LEU A 43 -50.70 -1.66 75.99
N SER A 44 -49.97 -2.51 76.71
CA SER A 44 -48.56 -2.25 77.07
C SER A 44 -47.69 -2.11 75.84
N VAL A 45 -47.79 -3.09 74.94
CA VAL A 45 -47.07 -3.09 73.67
C VAL A 45 -47.42 -1.87 72.81
N THR A 46 -48.70 -1.48 72.80
CA THR A 46 -49.17 -0.28 72.08
C THR A 46 -48.56 0.98 72.67
N LEU A 47 -48.55 1.10 74.00
CA LEU A 47 -47.96 2.24 74.71
C LEU A 47 -46.46 2.32 74.48
N ASP A 48 -45.72 1.22 74.67
CA ASP A 48 -44.28 1.13 74.43
C ASP A 48 -43.91 1.60 73.02
N TYR A 49 -44.67 1.16 72.02
CA TYR A 49 -44.48 1.59 70.64
C TYR A 49 -44.79 3.08 70.45
N LEU A 50 -45.97 3.55 70.86
CA LEU A 50 -46.37 4.96 70.67
C LEU A 50 -45.42 5.93 71.38
N LEU A 51 -44.90 5.56 72.55
CA LEU A 51 -43.97 6.38 73.32
C LEU A 51 -42.55 6.36 72.76
N SER A 52 -42.21 5.39 71.90
CA SER A 52 -40.94 5.38 71.19
C SER A 52 -40.89 6.35 70.00
N ILE A 53 -42.05 6.86 69.57
CA ILE A 53 -42.16 7.71 68.38
C ILE A 53 -41.64 9.14 68.65
N PRO A 54 -42.13 9.88 69.66
CA PRO A 54 -41.77 11.29 69.81
C PRO A 54 -40.31 11.47 70.20
N SER A 55 -39.67 12.50 69.63
CA SER A 55 -38.32 12.90 70.02
C SER A 55 -38.19 13.24 71.51
N GLU A 56 -36.98 13.14 72.05
CA GLU A 56 -36.66 13.49 73.44
C GLU A 56 -37.07 14.93 73.81
N LYS A 57 -37.01 15.85 72.83
CA LYS A 57 -37.47 17.24 73.00
C LYS A 57 -38.98 17.35 73.21
N CYS A 58 -39.75 16.47 72.56
CA CYS A 58 -41.20 16.39 72.74
C CYS A 58 -41.56 15.73 74.07
N LYS A 59 -40.86 14.65 74.42
CA LYS A 59 -41.01 13.91 75.69
C LYS A 59 -40.71 14.78 76.92
N ALA A 60 -39.71 15.66 76.83
CA ALA A 60 -39.36 16.59 77.91
C ALA A 60 -40.48 17.61 78.25
N ARG A 61 -41.44 17.86 77.34
CA ARG A 61 -42.63 18.68 77.63
C ARG A 61 -43.70 17.90 78.41
N GLY A 62 -43.54 16.58 78.44
CA GLY A 62 -44.41 15.61 79.06
C GLY A 62 -45.68 15.31 78.27
N PHE A 63 -46.39 14.28 78.72
CA PHE A 63 -47.64 13.80 78.15
C PHE A 63 -48.82 14.15 79.04
N THR A 64 -49.92 14.50 78.40
CA THR A 64 -51.25 14.47 79.00
C THR A 64 -51.99 13.23 78.50
N VAL A 65 -52.28 12.29 79.39
CA VAL A 65 -52.95 11.03 79.05
C VAL A 65 -54.44 11.14 79.32
N ILE A 66 -55.28 11.00 78.30
CA ILE A 66 -56.73 10.94 78.42
C ILE A 66 -57.14 9.48 78.51
N VAL A 67 -57.58 9.04 79.68
CA VAL A 67 -58.15 7.70 79.88
C VAL A 67 -59.67 7.82 79.78
N ASP A 68 -60.25 7.44 78.65
CA ASP A 68 -61.71 7.50 78.46
C ASP A 68 -62.38 6.29 79.11
N GLY A 69 -62.75 6.44 80.38
CA GLY A 69 -63.44 5.42 81.16
C GLY A 69 -64.96 5.42 80.98
N ARG A 70 -65.54 6.25 80.11
CA ARG A 70 -67.01 6.37 79.97
C ARG A 70 -67.71 5.06 79.64
N LYS A 71 -67.03 4.19 78.89
CA LYS A 71 -67.52 2.88 78.45
C LYS A 71 -66.77 1.71 79.11
N SER A 72 -66.16 1.90 80.28
CA SER A 72 -65.34 0.88 80.92
C SER A 72 -65.63 0.71 82.41
N GLN A 73 -65.26 -0.46 82.95
CA GLN A 73 -65.35 -0.73 84.38
C GLN A 73 -64.25 0.04 85.13
N TRP A 74 -64.59 0.59 86.29
CA TRP A 74 -63.68 1.41 87.09
C TRP A 74 -62.38 0.68 87.50
N ASN A 75 -62.44 -0.64 87.70
CA ASN A 75 -61.24 -1.44 87.98
C ASN A 75 -60.26 -1.43 86.80
N VAL A 76 -60.75 -1.50 85.56
CA VAL A 76 -59.91 -1.41 84.37
C VAL A 76 -59.27 -0.03 84.28
N VAL A 77 -60.05 1.03 84.53
CA VAL A 77 -59.52 2.41 84.60
C VAL A 77 -58.39 2.53 85.62
N LYS A 78 -58.57 1.99 86.84
CA LYS A 78 -57.53 1.96 87.87
C LYS A 78 -56.28 1.21 87.41
N THR A 79 -56.45 0.02 86.85
CA THR A 79 -55.33 -0.80 86.37
C THR A 79 -54.54 -0.05 85.29
N VAL A 80 -55.22 0.61 84.36
CA VAL A 80 -54.58 1.44 83.32
C VAL A 80 -53.83 2.62 83.93
N VAL A 81 -54.42 3.33 84.89
CA VAL A 81 -53.73 4.47 85.56
C VAL A 81 -52.48 3.99 86.31
N VAL A 82 -52.54 2.86 87.02
CA VAL A 82 -51.38 2.26 87.68
C VAL A 82 -50.35 1.78 86.65
N MET A 83 -50.80 1.20 85.54
CA MET A 83 -49.92 0.75 84.47
C MET A 83 -49.11 1.91 83.86
N LEU A 84 -49.71 3.10 83.72
CA LEU A 84 -49.00 4.29 83.23
C LEU A 84 -47.79 4.66 84.09
N GLN A 85 -47.83 4.35 85.40
CA GLN A 85 -46.68 4.51 86.30
C GLN A 85 -45.51 3.59 85.91
N ASN A 86 -45.78 2.40 85.40
CA ASN A 86 -44.73 1.45 85.03
C ASN A 86 -44.22 1.68 83.61
N VAL A 87 -45.12 2.04 82.69
CA VAL A 87 -44.83 2.09 81.25
C VAL A 87 -44.39 3.49 80.79
N VAL A 88 -44.84 4.56 81.46
CA VAL A 88 -44.64 5.96 81.03
C VAL A 88 -44.06 6.93 82.10
N PRO A 89 -43.37 6.48 83.17
CA PRO A 89 -43.19 7.32 84.36
C PRO A 89 -42.40 8.61 84.15
N ALA A 90 -41.37 8.59 83.29
CA ALA A 90 -40.46 9.73 83.15
C ALA A 90 -41.05 10.89 82.33
N GLU A 91 -42.23 10.71 81.73
CA GLU A 91 -42.74 11.63 80.71
C GLU A 91 -44.22 12.03 80.96
N VAL A 92 -45.00 11.39 81.83
CA VAL A 92 -46.41 11.80 82.05
C VAL A 92 -46.52 12.96 83.03
N SER A 93 -47.13 14.06 82.59
CA SER A 93 -47.35 15.26 83.40
C SER A 93 -48.77 15.35 83.98
N LEU A 94 -49.76 14.76 83.30
CA LEU A 94 -51.17 14.78 83.73
C LEU A 94 -51.93 13.57 83.17
N VAL A 95 -52.76 12.93 83.99
CA VAL A 95 -53.70 11.89 83.57
C VAL A 95 -55.13 12.38 83.78
N CYS A 96 -55.84 12.58 82.69
CA CYS A 96 -57.25 12.97 82.66
C CYS A 96 -58.13 11.72 82.54
N VAL A 97 -58.71 11.29 83.66
CA VAL A 97 -59.68 10.20 83.66
C VAL A 97 -61.05 10.75 83.33
N VAL A 98 -61.53 10.45 82.11
CA VAL A 98 -62.84 10.88 81.62
C VAL A 98 -63.90 9.95 82.17
N LYS A 99 -64.77 10.50 83.02
CA LYS A 99 -65.89 9.77 83.61
C LYS A 99 -67.20 10.11 82.87
N PRO A 100 -68.22 9.24 82.91
CA PRO A 100 -69.58 9.60 82.53
C PRO A 100 -70.03 10.86 83.28
N ASP A 101 -70.84 11.71 82.64
CA ASP A 101 -71.44 12.87 83.32
C ASP A 101 -72.23 12.40 84.56
N GLU A 102 -72.93 11.27 84.42
CA GLU A 102 -73.70 10.57 85.45
C GLU A 102 -72.86 9.68 86.39
N PHE A 103 -71.55 9.91 86.56
CA PHE A 103 -70.74 9.13 87.52
C PHE A 103 -71.09 9.53 88.97
N TRP A 104 -71.96 8.73 89.61
CA TRP A 104 -72.69 9.06 90.85
C TRP A 104 -71.92 8.97 92.17
N ASP A 105 -70.65 8.54 92.19
CA ASP A 105 -69.98 8.26 93.46
C ASP A 105 -68.95 9.34 93.88
N LYS A 106 -69.44 10.41 94.52
CA LYS A 106 -68.63 11.52 95.06
C LYS A 106 -67.61 11.10 96.12
N LYS A 107 -67.78 9.93 96.76
CA LYS A 107 -66.80 9.39 97.72
C LYS A 107 -65.67 8.65 97.02
N VAL A 108 -65.94 8.02 95.88
CA VAL A 108 -64.95 7.29 95.08
C VAL A 108 -64.03 8.23 94.30
N THR A 109 -64.53 9.38 93.82
CA THR A 109 -63.73 10.31 93.00
C THR A 109 -62.61 11.04 93.74
N HIS A 110 -62.78 11.45 94.99
CA HIS A 110 -61.72 12.15 95.74
C HIS A 110 -60.67 11.20 96.36
N PHE A 111 -61.05 9.94 96.62
CA PHE A 111 -60.18 8.99 97.33
C PHE A 111 -59.40 8.02 96.42
N CYS A 112 -59.81 7.84 95.16
CA CYS A 112 -59.34 6.71 94.35
C CYS A 112 -57.86 6.73 93.92
N PHE A 113 -57.19 7.88 93.95
CA PHE A 113 -55.75 7.98 93.65
C PHE A 113 -55.00 8.87 94.65
N TRP A 114 -55.65 9.47 95.64
CA TRP A 114 -54.98 10.36 96.59
C TRP A 114 -53.97 9.60 97.47
N LYS A 115 -54.28 8.33 97.84
CA LYS A 115 -53.33 7.44 98.52
C LYS A 115 -52.12 7.06 97.66
N GLU A 116 -52.30 7.02 96.34
CA GLU A 116 -51.22 6.77 95.39
C GLU A 116 -50.58 8.05 94.82
N LYS A 117 -51.04 9.27 95.18
CA LYS A 117 -50.58 10.53 94.55
C LYS A 117 -49.06 10.71 94.64
N ASP A 118 -48.48 10.43 95.81
CA ASP A 118 -47.03 10.50 96.01
C ASP A 118 -46.28 9.29 95.41
N ARG A 119 -47.00 8.22 95.04
CA ARG A 119 -46.43 7.01 94.42
C ARG A 119 -46.41 7.09 92.89
N LEU A 120 -47.45 7.67 92.28
CA LEU A 120 -47.67 7.63 90.83
C LEU A 120 -46.71 8.52 90.03
N GLY A 121 -46.13 9.56 90.65
CA GLY A 121 -45.19 10.47 89.97
C GLY A 121 -45.83 11.52 89.05
N PHE A 122 -47.14 11.41 88.78
CA PHE A 122 -47.91 12.34 87.94
C PHE A 122 -49.24 12.76 88.58
N GLU A 123 -49.80 13.87 88.10
CA GLU A 123 -51.11 14.35 88.54
C GLU A 123 -52.25 13.56 87.88
N VAL A 124 -53.25 13.13 88.65
CA VAL A 124 -54.46 12.47 88.14
C VAL A 124 -55.68 13.34 88.43
N ILE A 125 -56.43 13.68 87.39
CA ILE A 125 -57.68 14.43 87.50
C ILE A 125 -58.86 13.61 86.97
N LEU A 126 -59.99 13.69 87.67
CA LEU A 126 -61.26 13.14 87.20
C LEU A 126 -62.11 14.26 86.59
N VAL A 127 -62.44 14.13 85.31
CA VAL A 127 -63.15 15.17 84.55
C VAL A 127 -64.24 14.55 83.70
N SER A 128 -65.30 15.30 83.40
CA SER A 128 -66.20 14.90 82.31
C SER A 128 -65.65 15.38 80.97
N ALA A 129 -66.07 14.75 79.88
CA ALA A 129 -65.58 15.05 78.53
C ALA A 129 -65.65 16.57 78.22
N ASN A 130 -66.79 17.20 78.51
CA ASN A 130 -67.01 18.64 78.28
C ASN A 130 -66.08 19.57 79.08
N LYS A 131 -65.48 19.08 80.18
CA LYS A 131 -64.57 19.86 81.03
C LYS A 131 -63.09 19.70 80.67
N LEU A 132 -62.74 18.78 79.78
CA LEU A 132 -61.36 18.64 79.27
C LEU A 132 -60.84 19.94 78.64
N THR A 133 -61.76 20.73 78.06
CA THR A 133 -61.50 22.05 77.45
C THR A 133 -60.83 23.07 78.40
N ARG A 134 -60.89 22.84 79.72
CA ARG A 134 -60.18 23.65 80.73
C ARG A 134 -58.67 23.41 80.73
N TYR A 135 -58.25 22.20 80.37
CA TYR A 135 -56.85 21.75 80.44
C TYR A 135 -56.22 21.68 79.04
N ILE A 136 -57.03 21.41 78.03
CA ILE A 136 -56.62 21.24 76.64
C ILE A 136 -57.51 22.14 75.79
N GLU A 137 -56.95 22.86 74.81
CA GLU A 137 -57.76 23.70 73.93
C GLU A 137 -58.68 22.86 73.03
N PRO A 138 -59.91 23.32 72.72
CA PRO A 138 -60.84 22.55 71.87
C PRO A 138 -60.24 22.16 70.51
N CYS A 139 -59.39 22.98 69.92
CA CYS A 139 -58.71 22.68 68.64
C CYS A 139 -57.63 21.58 68.74
N GLN A 140 -57.26 21.16 69.96
CA GLN A 140 -56.28 20.11 70.24
C GLN A 140 -56.94 18.80 70.73
N LEU A 141 -58.26 18.80 70.93
CA LEU A 141 -59.05 17.64 71.35
C LEU A 141 -59.75 17.00 70.16
N THR A 142 -59.85 15.67 70.16
CA THR A 142 -60.67 14.96 69.17
C THR A 142 -62.17 15.17 69.40
N GLU A 143 -62.97 14.91 68.37
CA GLU A 143 -64.44 15.05 68.40
C GLU A 143 -65.10 14.28 69.56
N ASP A 144 -64.53 13.13 69.95
CA ASP A 144 -64.99 12.29 71.07
C ASP A 144 -65.09 13.05 72.42
N PHE A 145 -64.33 14.15 72.54
CA PHE A 145 -64.23 15.00 73.72
C PHE A 145 -64.74 16.43 73.48
N GLY A 146 -65.48 16.66 72.39
CA GLY A 146 -66.03 17.97 72.02
C GLY A 146 -65.00 18.93 71.43
N GLY A 147 -63.89 18.42 70.93
CA GLY A 147 -62.91 19.20 70.20
C GLY A 147 -63.12 19.20 68.69
N SER A 148 -62.25 19.92 67.97
CA SER A 148 -62.28 20.06 66.52
C SER A 148 -61.06 19.45 65.82
N LEU A 149 -60.22 18.69 66.54
CA LEU A 149 -59.08 17.97 65.97
C LEU A 149 -59.58 16.66 65.33
N THR A 150 -59.49 16.57 64.02
CA THR A 150 -59.76 15.35 63.28
C THR A 150 -58.62 14.34 63.46
N TYR A 151 -58.95 13.07 63.65
CA TYR A 151 -57.98 11.98 63.78
C TYR A 151 -58.53 10.70 63.14
N ASP A 152 -57.86 10.21 62.10
CA ASP A 152 -58.12 8.90 61.49
C ASP A 152 -56.98 7.94 61.85
N HIS A 153 -57.35 6.88 62.56
CA HIS A 153 -56.41 5.91 63.07
C HIS A 153 -55.83 5.00 61.98
N MET A 154 -56.66 4.55 61.05
CA MET A 154 -56.23 3.61 60.00
C MET A 154 -55.35 4.33 58.98
N ASP A 155 -55.72 5.56 58.66
CA ASP A 155 -54.91 6.44 57.85
C ASP A 155 -53.53 6.71 58.48
N TRP A 156 -53.49 7.15 59.75
CA TRP A 156 -52.24 7.33 60.50
C TRP A 156 -51.37 6.06 60.49
N LEU A 157 -51.98 4.89 60.73
CA LEU A 157 -51.28 3.61 60.79
C LEU A 157 -50.68 3.21 59.44
N ASN A 158 -51.44 3.32 58.35
CA ASN A 158 -50.94 3.03 57.00
C ASN A 158 -49.76 3.93 56.64
N LYS A 159 -49.88 5.23 56.94
CA LYS A 159 -48.81 6.22 56.72
C LYS A 159 -47.57 5.90 57.54
N ARG A 160 -47.76 5.51 58.79
CA ARG A 160 -46.66 5.11 59.68
C ARG A 160 -45.92 3.89 59.15
N LEU A 161 -46.63 2.90 58.61
CA LEU A 161 -46.02 1.73 57.97
C LEU A 161 -45.17 2.10 56.76
N VAL A 162 -45.67 2.96 55.88
CA VAL A 162 -44.91 3.41 54.69
C VAL A 162 -43.65 4.18 55.11
N PHE A 163 -43.77 5.10 56.06
CA PHE A 163 -42.64 5.87 56.59
C PHE A 163 -41.57 4.98 57.26
N GLU A 164 -41.99 4.04 58.12
CA GLU A 164 -41.04 3.11 58.77
C GLU A 164 -40.36 2.18 57.77
N LYS A 165 -41.11 1.66 56.79
CA LYS A 165 -40.56 0.83 55.71
C LYS A 165 -39.50 1.60 54.93
N PHE A 166 -39.83 2.80 54.43
CA PHE A 166 -38.88 3.64 53.70
C PHE A 166 -37.65 3.99 54.55
N THR A 167 -37.85 4.35 55.81
CA THR A 167 -36.74 4.69 56.73
C THR A 167 -35.79 3.50 56.91
N LYS A 168 -36.34 2.29 57.07
CA LYS A 168 -35.54 1.07 57.21
C LYS A 168 -34.79 0.72 55.93
N GLU A 169 -35.47 0.75 54.78
CA GLU A 169 -34.88 0.44 53.47
C GLU A 169 -33.79 1.45 53.10
N SER A 170 -34.05 2.75 53.28
CA SER A 170 -33.08 3.82 53.02
C SER A 170 -31.85 3.76 53.93
N THR A 171 -32.02 3.50 55.22
CA THR A 171 -30.88 3.38 56.15
C THR A 171 -30.02 2.15 55.86
N SER A 172 -30.63 0.99 55.60
CA SER A 172 -29.91 -0.21 55.17
C SER A 172 -29.14 0.02 53.86
N LEU A 173 -29.80 0.63 52.87
CA LEU A 173 -29.15 0.93 51.59
C LEU A 173 -28.01 1.95 51.74
N LEU A 174 -28.16 2.97 52.61
CA LEU A 174 -27.09 3.92 52.90
C LEU A 174 -25.85 3.24 53.48
N ASP A 175 -26.03 2.29 54.40
CA ASP A 175 -24.93 1.53 54.98
C ASP A 175 -24.20 0.67 53.93
N GLU A 176 -24.94 0.01 53.05
CA GLU A 176 -24.39 -0.75 51.92
C GLU A 176 -23.61 0.14 50.94
N LEU A 177 -24.21 1.25 50.50
CA LEU A 177 -23.58 2.20 49.59
C LEU A 177 -22.32 2.83 50.21
N ALA A 178 -22.35 3.14 51.52
CA ALA A 178 -21.17 3.65 52.22
C ALA A 178 -20.02 2.63 52.23
N LEU A 179 -20.30 1.34 52.42
CA LEU A 179 -19.29 0.27 52.33
C LEU A 179 -18.69 0.18 50.93
N ILE A 180 -19.53 0.21 49.89
CA ILE A 180 -19.10 0.13 48.48
C ILE A 180 -18.23 1.35 48.12
N ASN A 181 -18.69 2.55 48.47
CA ASN A 181 -18.03 3.81 48.14
C ASN A 181 -16.68 3.96 48.85
N ASN A 182 -16.58 3.54 50.12
CA ASN A 182 -15.34 3.63 50.89
C ASN A 182 -14.34 2.49 50.61
N GLY A 183 -14.82 1.35 50.09
CA GLY A 183 -13.94 0.25 49.67
C GLY A 183 -12.97 0.63 48.55
N SER A 184 -13.35 1.59 47.70
CA SER A 184 -12.51 2.11 46.61
C SER A 184 -11.26 2.85 47.10
N ASP A 185 -11.34 3.60 48.20
CA ASP A 185 -10.24 4.48 48.65
C ASP A 185 -9.06 3.73 49.28
N LYS A 186 -9.26 2.49 49.74
CA LYS A 186 -8.22 1.71 50.43
C LYS A 186 -7.44 0.74 49.55
N GLY A 187 -7.68 0.76 48.24
CA GLY A 187 -7.03 -0.13 47.27
C GLY A 187 -5.81 0.46 46.56
N ASN A 188 -5.02 1.31 47.22
CA ASN A 188 -3.68 1.67 46.74
C ASN A 188 -2.65 0.88 47.56
N GLN A 189 -2.07 -0.14 46.93
CA GLN A 189 -0.97 -1.00 47.39
C GLN A 189 -1.41 -2.23 48.22
N GLN A 190 -1.16 -3.41 47.65
CA GLN A 190 -1.29 -4.77 48.22
C GLN A 190 -2.69 -5.36 48.28
N GLU A 191 -3.17 -5.92 47.17
CA GLU A 191 -3.98 -7.16 47.19
C GLU A 191 -4.10 -7.70 45.75
N LYS A 192 -3.14 -8.53 45.34
CA LYS A 192 -3.12 -9.21 44.03
C LYS A 192 -3.66 -10.65 44.10
N GLU A 193 -4.32 -11.05 45.19
CA GLU A 193 -4.68 -12.46 45.43
C GLU A 193 -6.09 -12.73 46.01
N ARG A 194 -6.99 -11.74 46.13
CA ARG A 194 -8.34 -11.98 46.70
C ARG A 194 -9.51 -11.49 45.85
N SER A 195 -9.33 -11.41 44.54
CA SER A 195 -10.25 -10.75 43.60
C SER A 195 -11.46 -11.57 43.13
N VAL A 196 -11.90 -12.64 43.82
CA VAL A 196 -12.94 -13.54 43.27
C VAL A 196 -14.35 -13.38 43.83
N ASP A 197 -14.62 -12.89 45.05
CA ASP A 197 -15.96 -13.12 45.65
C ASP A 197 -16.67 -11.92 46.28
N LEU A 198 -16.60 -10.72 45.69
CA LEU A 198 -17.44 -9.60 46.16
C LEU A 198 -18.12 -8.88 45.00
N ASN A 199 -19.24 -9.44 44.54
CA ASN A 199 -20.25 -8.72 43.77
C ASN A 199 -20.85 -7.62 44.66
N PHE A 200 -20.21 -6.44 44.66
CA PHE A 200 -20.65 -5.22 45.34
C PHE A 200 -21.84 -4.58 44.62
N LEU A 201 -22.93 -5.32 44.44
CA LEU A 201 -24.21 -4.77 44.02
C LEU A 201 -25.05 -4.47 45.27
N PRO A 202 -25.71 -3.31 45.34
CA PRO A 202 -26.64 -3.04 46.43
C PRO A 202 -27.79 -4.06 46.43
N SER A 203 -28.28 -4.40 47.61
CA SER A 203 -29.35 -5.40 47.81
C SER A 203 -30.67 -5.01 47.14
N VAL A 204 -30.90 -3.72 46.99
CA VAL A 204 -32.05 -3.10 46.32
C VAL A 204 -31.58 -2.04 45.34
N ASP A 205 -32.35 -1.80 44.30
CA ASP A 205 -32.06 -0.75 43.33
C ASP A 205 -32.22 0.64 43.98
N PRO A 206 -31.15 1.45 44.09
CA PRO A 206 -31.23 2.78 44.68
C PRO A 206 -32.27 3.69 44.03
N GLU A 207 -32.54 3.55 42.73
CA GLU A 207 -33.55 4.36 42.04
C GLU A 207 -34.96 4.06 42.55
N THR A 208 -35.26 2.79 42.82
CA THR A 208 -36.56 2.39 43.38
C THR A 208 -36.76 2.97 44.79
N VAL A 209 -35.71 2.99 45.62
CA VAL A 209 -35.78 3.58 46.97
C VAL A 209 -35.91 5.10 46.89
N LEU A 210 -35.20 5.76 45.97
CA LEU A 210 -35.37 7.19 45.73
C LEU A 210 -36.78 7.54 45.25
N GLN A 211 -37.34 6.76 44.34
CA GLN A 211 -38.69 6.95 43.83
C GLN A 211 -39.74 6.81 44.95
N THR A 212 -39.68 5.73 45.73
CA THR A 212 -40.59 5.53 46.87
C THR A 212 -40.47 6.65 47.91
N GLY A 213 -39.26 7.16 48.15
CA GLY A 213 -39.04 8.33 49.01
C GLY A 213 -39.64 9.62 48.43
N HIS A 214 -39.59 9.83 47.12
CA HIS A 214 -40.23 10.98 46.46
C HIS A 214 -41.76 10.91 46.48
N GLU A 215 -42.32 9.73 46.30
CA GLU A 215 -43.76 9.48 46.44
C GLU A 215 -44.22 9.78 47.87
N LEU A 216 -43.51 9.25 48.88
CA LEU A 216 -43.74 9.53 50.29
C LEU A 216 -43.62 11.03 50.62
N LEU A 217 -42.59 11.72 50.10
CA LEU A 217 -42.40 13.15 50.32
C LEU A 217 -43.54 13.97 49.70
N SER A 218 -44.01 13.59 48.51
CA SER A 218 -45.12 14.25 47.82
C SER A 218 -46.42 14.12 48.61
N GLU A 219 -46.70 12.91 49.15
CA GLU A 219 -47.84 12.68 50.05
C GLU A 219 -47.75 13.50 51.33
N LEU A 220 -46.56 13.67 51.90
CA LEU A 220 -46.33 14.52 53.08
C LEU A 220 -46.50 16.02 52.76
N GLN A 221 -46.09 16.47 51.58
CA GLN A 221 -46.15 17.87 51.15
C GLN A 221 -47.55 18.34 50.76
N GLN A 222 -48.33 17.52 50.04
CA GLN A 222 -49.71 17.88 49.63
C GLN A 222 -50.60 18.23 50.84
N ARG A 223 -50.27 17.75 52.04
CA ARG A 223 -51.01 18.07 53.27
C ARG A 223 -50.86 19.49 53.80
N ARG A 224 -49.78 20.21 53.48
CA ARG A 224 -49.71 21.64 53.85
C ARG A 224 -50.68 22.50 53.03
N PHE A 225 -50.97 22.11 51.80
CA PHE A 225 -51.76 22.92 50.86
C PHE A 225 -53.25 22.56 50.82
N ASN A 226 -53.61 21.28 51.01
CA ASN A 226 -55.02 20.89 51.09
C ASN A 226 -55.74 21.36 52.39
N GLY A 227 -55.05 22.07 53.29
CA GLY A 227 -55.68 22.83 54.38
C GLY A 227 -56.13 24.24 54.00
N SER A 228 -55.84 24.71 52.77
CA SER A 228 -56.12 26.10 52.38
C SER A 228 -57.47 26.31 51.68
N ASP A 229 -58.17 25.24 51.28
CA ASP A 229 -59.53 25.34 50.72
C ASP A 229 -60.56 24.98 51.80
N GLY A 230 -60.79 25.94 52.70
CA GLY A 230 -62.02 26.01 53.50
C GLY A 230 -62.38 24.81 54.38
N GLY A 231 -61.50 24.35 55.28
CA GLY A 231 -61.94 23.47 56.37
C GLY A 231 -60.83 22.65 57.01
N VAL A 232 -60.69 22.81 58.33
CA VAL A 232 -59.91 21.96 59.24
C VAL A 232 -58.39 22.10 59.13
N SER A 233 -57.84 22.96 59.99
CA SER A 233 -56.43 22.98 60.38
C SER A 233 -56.10 21.68 61.13
N TRP A 234 -55.68 20.63 60.41
CA TRP A 234 -54.94 19.53 61.01
C TRP A 234 -53.61 20.12 61.52
N SER A 235 -53.35 20.08 62.83
CA SER A 235 -51.98 20.20 63.35
C SER A 235 -51.33 18.83 63.23
N PRO A 236 -50.48 18.56 62.22
CA PRO A 236 -49.63 17.38 62.27
C PRO A 236 -48.82 17.43 63.57
N MET A 237 -48.65 16.26 64.20
CA MET A 237 -47.78 16.14 65.37
C MET A 237 -46.42 16.79 65.04
N ASP A 238 -45.74 17.40 66.04
CA ASP A 238 -44.35 17.90 65.85
C ASP A 238 -43.44 16.84 65.21
N ASP A 239 -43.78 15.55 65.35
CA ASP A 239 -43.07 14.41 64.76
C ASP A 239 -43.43 14.12 63.29
N GLU A 240 -44.66 14.37 62.81
CA GLU A 240 -44.97 14.39 61.36
C GLU A 240 -44.30 15.62 60.69
N LEU A 241 -44.18 16.72 61.43
CA LEU A 241 -43.35 17.87 61.07
C LEU A 241 -41.85 17.53 61.04
N LEU A 242 -41.39 16.49 61.75
CA LEU A 242 -40.02 15.95 61.66
C LEU A 242 -39.88 14.87 60.58
N ALA A 243 -40.94 14.15 60.23
CA ALA A 243 -40.92 13.12 59.19
C ALA A 243 -40.55 13.70 57.82
N GLN A 244 -41.09 14.88 57.45
CA GLN A 244 -40.72 15.53 56.19
C GLN A 244 -39.22 15.92 56.13
N PRO A 245 -38.64 16.65 57.11
CA PRO A 245 -37.19 16.87 57.19
C PRO A 245 -36.37 15.59 57.20
N GLN A 246 -36.84 14.53 57.87
CA GLN A 246 -36.13 13.26 57.93
C GLN A 246 -36.13 12.54 56.58
N VAL A 247 -37.28 12.44 55.90
CA VAL A 247 -37.39 11.89 54.54
C VAL A 247 -36.53 12.69 53.57
N MET A 248 -36.57 14.02 53.64
CA MET A 248 -35.73 14.88 52.80
C MET A 248 -34.24 14.61 53.05
N LYS A 249 -33.82 14.56 54.33
CA LYS A 249 -32.43 14.26 54.69
C LYS A 249 -31.98 12.87 54.21
N LEU A 250 -32.85 11.85 54.31
CA LEU A 250 -32.57 10.51 53.80
C LEU A 250 -32.47 10.49 52.28
N LEU A 251 -33.38 11.17 51.58
CA LEU A 251 -33.34 11.33 50.12
C LEU A 251 -32.06 12.04 49.68
N ASP A 252 -31.68 13.14 50.33
CA ASP A 252 -30.45 13.88 50.02
C ASP A 252 -29.21 13.00 50.24
N SER A 253 -29.17 12.28 51.36
CA SER A 253 -28.07 11.35 51.68
C SER A 253 -28.01 10.21 50.66
N LEU A 254 -29.16 9.63 50.28
CA LEU A 254 -29.25 8.56 49.28
C LEU A 254 -28.80 9.06 47.90
N ARG A 255 -29.25 10.25 47.48
CA ARG A 255 -28.82 10.87 46.22
C ARG A 255 -27.32 11.12 46.18
N GLU A 256 -26.75 11.60 47.28
CA GLU A 256 -25.31 11.83 47.39
C GLU A 256 -24.54 10.50 47.32
N GLN A 257 -24.93 9.50 48.11
CA GLN A 257 -24.27 8.19 48.11
C GLN A 257 -24.47 7.42 46.79
N TYR A 258 -25.63 7.56 46.15
CA TYR A 258 -25.92 6.95 44.85
C TYR A 258 -25.09 7.58 43.73
N THR A 259 -25.00 8.91 43.70
CA THR A 259 -24.09 9.62 42.77
C THR A 259 -22.64 9.14 42.94
N ARG A 260 -22.18 8.99 44.19
CA ARG A 260 -20.83 8.44 44.48
C ARG A 260 -20.70 7.00 44.01
N TYR A 261 -21.71 6.17 44.22
CA TYR A 261 -21.72 4.78 43.76
C TYR A 261 -21.65 4.67 42.23
N GLN A 262 -22.42 5.48 41.51
CA GLN A 262 -22.37 5.56 40.05
C GLN A 262 -20.97 5.95 39.56
N GLU A 263 -20.34 6.92 40.23
CA GLU A 263 -18.98 7.35 39.92
C GLU A 263 -17.94 6.24 40.20
N VAL A 264 -18.04 5.55 41.34
CA VAL A 264 -17.19 4.40 41.66
C VAL A 264 -17.34 3.27 40.63
N CYS A 265 -18.57 2.98 40.21
CA CYS A 265 -18.84 1.99 39.16
C CYS A 265 -18.25 2.40 37.81
N ARG A 266 -18.40 3.67 37.41
CA ARG A 266 -17.80 4.23 36.20
C ARG A 266 -16.28 4.11 36.22
N GLN A 267 -15.65 4.51 37.33
CA GLN A 267 -14.20 4.44 37.52
C GLN A 267 -13.68 2.99 37.51
N ARG A 268 -14.37 2.05 38.15
CA ARG A 268 -14.02 0.62 38.11
C ARG A 268 -14.10 0.06 36.70
N SER A 269 -15.21 0.30 35.99
CA SER A 269 -15.37 -0.14 34.60
C SER A 269 -14.26 0.41 33.70
N LYS A 270 -13.90 1.69 33.88
CA LYS A 270 -12.83 2.32 33.12
C LYS A 270 -11.46 1.71 33.45
N ARG A 271 -11.16 1.49 34.74
CA ARG A 271 -9.90 0.86 35.18
C ARG A 271 -9.74 -0.55 34.60
N THR A 272 -10.79 -1.36 34.61
CA THR A 272 -10.78 -2.68 33.96
C THR A 272 -10.48 -2.58 32.46
N GLN A 273 -11.11 -1.63 31.75
CA GLN A 273 -10.81 -1.39 30.33
C GLN A 273 -9.35 -0.96 30.11
N LEU A 274 -8.80 -0.09 30.96
CA LEU A 274 -7.40 0.35 30.88
C LEU A 274 -6.44 -0.82 31.10
N GLU A 275 -6.69 -1.66 32.10
CA GLU A 275 -5.89 -2.86 32.39
C GLU A 275 -5.93 -3.87 31.23
N GLU A 276 -7.10 -4.09 30.63
CA GLU A 276 -7.25 -4.95 29.45
C GLU A 276 -6.47 -4.40 28.23
N ILE A 277 -6.56 -3.08 27.98
CA ILE A 277 -5.80 -2.42 26.91
C ILE A 277 -4.30 -2.55 27.19
N GLN A 278 -3.84 -2.25 28.41
CA GLN A 278 -2.43 -2.36 28.78
C GLN A 278 -1.89 -3.78 28.59
N GLN A 279 -2.65 -4.80 29.00
CA GLN A 279 -2.27 -6.21 28.80
C GLN A 279 -2.17 -6.56 27.32
N LYS A 280 -3.14 -6.15 26.49
CA LYS A 280 -3.11 -6.41 25.05
C LYS A 280 -1.97 -5.66 24.35
N VAL A 281 -1.73 -4.39 24.68
CA VAL A 281 -0.58 -3.62 24.18
C VAL A 281 0.73 -4.34 24.50
N MET A 282 0.90 -4.81 25.73
CA MET A 282 2.09 -5.55 26.15
C MET A 282 2.25 -6.88 25.38
N GLN A 283 1.14 -7.58 25.08
CA GLN A 283 1.19 -8.79 24.25
C GLN A 283 1.68 -8.48 22.83
N VAL A 284 1.14 -7.45 22.18
CA VAL A 284 1.56 -7.03 20.82
C VAL A 284 3.04 -6.64 20.81
N VAL A 285 3.45 -5.78 21.75
CA VAL A 285 4.85 -5.33 21.86
C VAL A 285 5.80 -6.50 22.09
N ASN A 286 5.50 -7.39 23.04
CA ASN A 286 6.36 -8.54 23.33
C ASN A 286 6.49 -9.50 22.15
N TRP A 287 5.41 -9.71 21.39
CA TRP A 287 5.48 -10.56 20.21
C TRP A 287 6.32 -9.92 19.10
N LEU A 288 6.07 -8.64 18.80
CA LEU A 288 6.76 -7.93 17.73
C LEU A 288 8.26 -7.71 18.04
N GLU A 289 8.60 -7.36 19.27
CA GLU A 289 10.00 -7.15 19.69
C GLU A 289 10.74 -8.47 19.99
N GLY A 290 10.01 -9.55 20.27
CA GLY A 290 10.56 -10.89 20.48
C GLY A 290 10.47 -11.75 19.20
N PRO A 291 9.53 -12.72 19.14
CA PRO A 291 9.39 -13.64 18.00
C PRO A 291 9.38 -12.97 16.62
N GLY A 292 8.61 -11.89 16.43
CA GLY A 292 8.52 -11.21 15.14
C GLY A 292 9.87 -10.64 14.68
N SER A 293 10.57 -9.95 15.58
CA SER A 293 11.93 -9.46 15.33
C SER A 293 12.93 -10.59 15.07
N GLU A 294 12.83 -11.72 15.77
CA GLU A 294 13.70 -12.89 15.54
C GLU A 294 13.44 -13.54 14.18
N GLN A 295 12.17 -13.64 13.77
CA GLN A 295 11.80 -14.14 12.44
C GLN A 295 12.41 -13.28 11.33
N LEU A 296 12.28 -11.95 11.43
CA LEU A 296 12.88 -11.02 10.46
C LEU A 296 14.42 -11.10 10.47
N ARG A 297 15.03 -11.16 11.65
CA ARG A 297 16.48 -11.29 11.80
C ARG A 297 17.03 -12.57 11.15
N ALA A 298 16.28 -13.67 11.20
CA ALA A 298 16.68 -14.93 10.59
C ALA A 298 16.52 -14.96 9.05
N GLN A 299 15.89 -13.95 8.42
CA GLN A 299 15.65 -13.90 6.97
C GLN A 299 16.52 -12.85 6.26
N TRP A 300 17.84 -13.07 6.20
CA TRP A 300 18.80 -12.15 5.56
C TRP A 300 19.15 -12.47 4.09
N GLY A 301 19.07 -13.74 3.68
CA GLY A 301 19.53 -14.18 2.36
C GLY A 301 18.69 -13.63 1.20
N ILE A 302 19.30 -13.40 0.04
CA ILE A 302 18.59 -12.97 -1.18
C ILE A 302 18.31 -14.11 -2.17
N GLY A 303 18.91 -15.28 -1.94
CA GLY A 303 18.88 -16.42 -2.86
C GLY A 303 19.99 -16.33 -3.92
N ASP A 304 20.46 -17.49 -4.36
CA ASP A 304 21.54 -17.64 -5.34
C ASP A 304 21.06 -17.77 -6.80
N SER A 305 19.74 -17.69 -7.00
CA SER A 305 19.06 -17.95 -8.26
C SER A 305 17.62 -17.41 -8.21
N ILE A 306 16.99 -17.22 -9.38
CA ILE A 306 15.58 -16.80 -9.48
C ILE A 306 14.67 -17.68 -8.61
N ARG A 307 14.83 -19.00 -8.68
CA ARG A 307 14.00 -19.94 -7.91
C ARG A 307 14.21 -19.78 -6.40
N ALA A 308 15.45 -19.58 -5.96
CA ALA A 308 15.75 -19.37 -4.56
C ALA A 308 15.17 -18.03 -4.06
N SER A 309 15.29 -16.95 -4.84
CA SER A 309 14.70 -15.65 -4.52
C SER A 309 13.17 -15.70 -4.46
N GLN A 310 12.52 -16.42 -5.39
CA GLN A 310 11.07 -16.65 -5.35
C GLN A 310 10.62 -17.42 -4.12
N ALA A 311 11.36 -18.47 -3.73
CA ALA A 311 11.05 -19.22 -2.51
C ALA A 311 11.18 -18.35 -1.25
N LEU A 312 12.16 -17.44 -1.22
CA LEU A 312 12.32 -16.47 -0.13
C LEU A 312 11.21 -15.42 -0.13
N GLN A 313 10.71 -15.00 -1.29
CA GLN A 313 9.56 -14.10 -1.41
C GLN A 313 8.28 -14.74 -0.86
N GLN A 314 7.99 -15.99 -1.23
CA GLN A 314 6.84 -16.74 -0.67
C GLN A 314 6.95 -16.88 0.86
N LYS A 315 8.14 -17.21 1.36
CA LYS A 315 8.38 -17.27 2.81
C LYS A 315 8.21 -15.91 3.49
N HIS A 316 8.55 -14.82 2.81
CA HIS A 316 8.35 -13.47 3.32
C HIS A 316 6.85 -13.10 3.37
N GLU A 317 6.07 -13.47 2.35
CA GLU A 317 4.61 -13.30 2.34
C GLU A 317 3.94 -14.05 3.52
N GLU A 318 4.41 -15.25 3.87
CA GLU A 318 3.94 -15.98 5.05
C GLU A 318 4.23 -15.22 6.36
N ILE A 319 5.40 -14.59 6.47
CA ILE A 319 5.79 -13.78 7.63
C ILE A 319 4.96 -12.47 7.69
N GLU A 320 4.76 -11.82 6.55
CA GLU A 320 3.94 -10.61 6.44
C GLU A 320 2.49 -10.89 6.85
N SER A 321 1.94 -12.05 6.46
CA SER A 321 0.61 -12.49 6.91
C SER A 321 0.52 -12.60 8.43
N GLN A 322 1.53 -13.18 9.09
CA GLN A 322 1.57 -13.28 10.55
C GLN A 322 1.64 -11.90 11.22
N HIS A 323 2.43 -10.97 10.67
CA HIS A 323 2.50 -9.60 11.18
C HIS A 323 1.22 -8.81 10.95
N SER A 324 0.52 -9.07 9.83
CA SER A 324 -0.75 -8.43 9.50
C SER A 324 -1.84 -8.71 10.53
N GLU A 325 -1.88 -9.90 11.13
CA GLU A 325 -2.77 -10.22 12.24
C GLU A 325 -2.51 -9.31 13.45
N TRP A 326 -1.25 -9.07 13.80
CA TRP A 326 -0.88 -8.15 14.88
C TRP A 326 -1.14 -6.68 14.52
N PHE A 327 -0.99 -6.30 13.26
CA PHE A 327 -1.36 -4.95 12.79
C PHE A 327 -2.87 -4.71 12.84
N ALA A 328 -3.70 -5.73 12.67
CA ALA A 328 -5.14 -5.61 12.91
C ALA A 328 -5.44 -5.33 14.39
N VAL A 329 -4.80 -6.08 15.30
CA VAL A 329 -4.91 -5.84 16.76
C VAL A 329 -4.43 -4.43 17.13
N TYR A 330 -3.35 -3.95 16.51
CA TYR A 330 -2.86 -2.58 16.66
C TYR A 330 -3.94 -1.53 16.34
N VAL A 331 -4.64 -1.68 15.20
CA VAL A 331 -5.70 -0.75 14.78
C VAL A 331 -6.86 -0.77 15.78
N GLU A 332 -7.28 -1.95 16.23
CA GLU A 332 -8.35 -2.10 17.23
C GLU A 332 -7.98 -1.46 18.57
N LEU A 333 -6.74 -1.64 19.04
CA LEU A 333 -6.25 -1.04 20.28
C LEU A 333 -6.18 0.48 20.18
N ASN A 334 -5.71 1.02 19.05
CA ASN A 334 -5.71 2.46 18.82
C ASN A 334 -7.11 3.06 18.81
N GLN A 335 -8.10 2.34 18.28
CA GLN A 335 -9.49 2.78 18.32
C GLN A 335 -10.03 2.81 19.76
N GLN A 336 -9.72 1.79 20.57
CA GLN A 336 -10.09 1.74 21.99
C GLN A 336 -9.41 2.85 22.79
N ILE A 337 -8.11 3.07 22.58
CA ILE A 337 -7.38 4.17 23.22
C ILE A 337 -7.98 5.53 22.83
N ALA A 338 -8.28 5.75 21.54
CA ALA A 338 -8.90 6.99 21.09
C ALA A 338 -10.29 7.24 21.73
N ALA A 339 -11.09 6.19 21.89
CA ALA A 339 -12.39 6.29 22.57
C ALA A 339 -12.24 6.72 24.04
N LEU A 340 -11.25 6.19 24.75
CA LEU A 340 -10.94 6.59 26.13
C LEU A 340 -10.40 8.03 26.23
N LEU A 341 -9.53 8.44 25.29
CA LEU A 341 -8.99 9.79 25.24
C LEU A 341 -10.10 10.83 25.01
N ASN A 342 -11.12 10.50 24.20
CA ASN A 342 -12.28 11.38 23.96
C ASN A 342 -13.20 11.51 25.17
N ALA A 343 -13.14 10.60 26.15
CA ALA A 343 -13.98 10.67 27.35
C ALA A 343 -13.58 11.79 28.34
N GLY A 344 -12.41 12.42 28.17
CA GLY A 344 -12.08 13.71 28.78
C GLY A 344 -11.45 13.68 30.18
N ASP A 345 -10.93 12.55 30.63
CA ASP A 345 -10.28 12.42 31.95
C ASP A 345 -8.75 12.64 31.83
N GLU A 346 -8.20 13.65 32.52
CA GLU A 346 -6.78 14.04 32.39
C GLU A 346 -5.80 13.05 33.03
N GLU A 347 -6.21 12.32 34.08
CA GLU A 347 -5.31 11.45 34.86
C GLU A 347 -4.74 10.30 34.04
N ASP A 348 -5.54 9.69 33.17
CA ASP A 348 -5.11 8.55 32.33
C ASP A 348 -4.51 8.99 30.99
N LEU A 349 -4.55 10.30 30.67
CA LEU A 349 -4.14 10.84 29.39
C LEU A 349 -2.66 10.54 29.08
N VAL A 350 -1.81 10.61 30.11
CA VAL A 350 -0.35 10.40 29.97
C VAL A 350 -0.06 8.91 29.73
N GLU A 351 -0.67 8.03 30.50
CA GLU A 351 -0.46 6.57 30.37
C GLU A 351 -0.98 6.05 29.04
N LEU A 352 -2.21 6.44 28.64
CA LEU A 352 -2.79 6.07 27.36
C LEU A 352 -1.96 6.56 26.17
N LYS A 353 -1.46 7.81 26.22
CA LYS A 353 -0.56 8.34 25.18
C LYS A 353 0.76 7.61 25.15
N SER A 354 1.32 7.23 26.30
CA SER A 354 2.55 6.44 26.38
C SER A 354 2.36 5.06 25.75
N LEU A 355 1.26 4.37 26.05
CA LEU A 355 0.92 3.08 25.44
C LEU A 355 0.71 3.20 23.93
N GLN A 356 -0.02 4.23 23.49
CA GLN A 356 -0.24 4.52 22.07
C GLN A 356 1.08 4.76 21.33
N GLN A 357 2.00 5.54 21.92
CA GLN A 357 3.30 5.83 21.32
C GLN A 357 4.15 4.56 21.21
N GLN A 358 4.26 3.78 22.30
CA GLN A 358 5.02 2.53 22.32
C GLN A 358 4.51 1.56 21.25
N LEU A 359 3.19 1.40 21.18
CA LEU A 359 2.55 0.52 20.21
C LEU A 359 2.82 0.99 18.77
N SER A 360 2.66 2.30 18.51
CA SER A 360 2.95 2.90 17.20
C SER A 360 4.41 2.70 16.81
N ASP A 361 5.35 2.99 17.71
CA ASP A 361 6.80 2.89 17.45
C ASP A 361 7.21 1.48 17.03
N VAL A 362 6.71 0.45 17.73
CA VAL A 362 7.02 -0.94 17.41
C VAL A 362 6.36 -1.36 16.10
N CYS A 363 5.09 -1.03 15.88
CA CYS A 363 4.39 -1.39 14.64
C CYS A 363 5.00 -0.73 13.40
N TYR A 364 5.30 0.57 13.45
CA TYR A 364 5.94 1.27 12.33
C TYR A 364 7.34 0.73 12.04
N ARG A 365 8.12 0.38 13.07
CA ARG A 365 9.46 -0.21 12.91
C ARG A 365 9.40 -1.59 12.24
N GLN A 366 8.46 -2.45 12.63
CA GLN A 366 8.27 -3.75 12.00
C GLN A 366 7.77 -3.61 10.56
N ALA A 367 6.79 -2.72 10.32
CA ALA A 367 6.26 -2.46 8.98
C ALA A 367 7.36 -1.98 8.02
N SER A 368 8.23 -1.05 8.45
CA SER A 368 9.34 -0.57 7.63
C SER A 368 10.37 -1.66 7.33
N GLN A 369 10.60 -2.59 8.26
CA GLN A 369 11.50 -3.73 8.04
C GLN A 369 10.93 -4.75 7.05
N LEU A 370 9.63 -5.04 7.15
CA LEU A 370 8.91 -5.89 6.21
C LEU A 370 8.97 -5.28 4.79
N GLU A 371 8.58 -4.02 4.65
CA GLU A 371 8.61 -3.31 3.37
C GLU A 371 10.01 -3.28 2.75
N PHE A 372 11.02 -2.97 3.55
CA PHE A 372 12.41 -2.99 3.11
C PHE A 372 12.82 -4.39 2.59
N ARG A 373 12.45 -5.45 3.33
CA ARG A 373 12.77 -6.82 2.96
C ARG A 373 12.08 -7.27 1.69
N GLN A 374 10.81 -6.90 1.49
CA GLN A 374 10.08 -7.17 0.25
C GLN A 374 10.75 -6.50 -0.95
N ASN A 375 11.13 -5.23 -0.82
CA ASN A 375 11.83 -4.49 -1.87
C ASN A 375 13.19 -5.12 -2.20
N LEU A 376 13.93 -5.57 -1.19
CA LEU A 376 15.20 -6.28 -1.36
C LEU A 376 15.04 -7.60 -2.13
N LEU A 377 14.03 -8.40 -1.78
CA LEU A 377 13.75 -9.66 -2.48
C LEU A 377 13.31 -9.45 -3.92
N GLN A 378 12.50 -8.42 -4.16
CA GLN A 378 12.08 -8.04 -5.51
C GLN A 378 13.28 -7.60 -6.36
N ALA A 379 14.18 -6.77 -5.80
CA ALA A 379 15.40 -6.37 -6.49
C ALA A 379 16.33 -7.55 -6.79
N ALA A 380 16.45 -8.50 -5.87
CA ALA A 380 17.21 -9.74 -6.08
C ALA A 380 16.61 -10.62 -7.19
N LEU A 381 15.28 -10.75 -7.23
CA LEU A 381 14.57 -11.48 -8.27
C LEU A 381 14.81 -10.86 -9.65
N GLU A 382 14.73 -9.52 -9.76
CA GLU A 382 15.01 -8.80 -11.00
C GLU A 382 16.46 -8.94 -11.44
N PHE A 383 17.41 -8.82 -10.51
CA PHE A 383 18.85 -9.03 -10.78
C PHE A 383 19.10 -10.42 -11.38
N HIS A 384 18.57 -11.46 -10.74
CA HIS A 384 18.70 -12.83 -11.21
C HIS A 384 17.98 -13.09 -12.53
N GLY A 385 16.85 -12.42 -12.77
CA GLY A 385 16.15 -12.42 -14.06
C GLY A 385 17.04 -11.91 -15.19
N VAL A 386 17.63 -10.73 -15.01
CA VAL A 386 18.54 -10.13 -16.00
C VAL A 386 19.79 -11.00 -16.18
N ALA A 387 20.34 -11.58 -15.11
CA ALA A 387 21.49 -12.48 -15.19
C ALA A 387 21.17 -13.75 -16.01
N GLN A 388 19.99 -14.34 -15.82
CA GLN A 388 19.56 -15.51 -16.57
C GLN A 388 19.34 -15.17 -18.06
N ASP A 389 18.67 -14.06 -18.35
CA ASP A 389 18.44 -13.62 -19.73
C ASP A 389 19.77 -13.34 -20.44
N LEU A 390 20.70 -12.63 -19.79
CA LEU A 390 22.03 -12.39 -20.33
C LEU A 390 22.81 -13.69 -20.55
N SER A 391 22.71 -14.65 -19.62
CA SER A 391 23.29 -15.98 -19.80
C SER A 391 22.77 -16.66 -21.06
N GLN A 392 21.46 -16.63 -21.30
CA GLN A 392 20.86 -17.22 -22.51
C GLN A 392 21.28 -16.49 -23.80
N GLN A 393 21.40 -15.16 -23.75
CA GLN A 393 21.91 -14.37 -24.88
C GLN A 393 23.36 -14.74 -25.21
N LEU A 394 24.20 -14.91 -24.20
CA LEU A 394 25.59 -15.36 -24.34
C LEU A 394 25.67 -16.79 -24.89
N ASP A 395 24.80 -17.72 -24.45
CA ASP A 395 24.74 -19.07 -25.01
C ASP A 395 24.33 -19.06 -26.50
N GLY A 396 23.34 -18.24 -26.85
CA GLY A 396 22.92 -18.06 -28.24
C GLY A 396 24.01 -17.42 -29.11
N LEU A 397 24.76 -16.46 -28.56
CA LEU A 397 25.91 -15.85 -29.23
C LEU A 397 27.02 -16.90 -29.44
N LEU A 398 27.38 -17.63 -28.39
CA LEU A 398 28.38 -18.70 -28.46
C LEU A 398 28.01 -19.76 -29.50
N GLY A 399 26.74 -20.16 -29.55
CA GLY A 399 26.23 -21.08 -30.57
C GLY A 399 26.49 -20.56 -31.99
N MET A 400 26.22 -19.28 -32.27
CA MET A 400 26.51 -18.67 -33.57
C MET A 400 28.00 -18.59 -33.90
N LEU A 401 28.85 -18.39 -32.89
CA LEU A 401 30.29 -18.31 -33.06
C LEU A 401 30.93 -19.68 -33.33
N CYS A 402 30.35 -20.74 -32.78
CA CYS A 402 30.83 -22.12 -32.91
C CYS A 402 30.41 -22.84 -34.19
N VAL A 403 29.31 -22.44 -34.84
CA VAL A 403 28.87 -23.02 -36.13
C VAL A 403 29.82 -22.57 -37.23
N ASP A 404 30.19 -23.38 -38.22
CA ASP A 404 31.06 -22.96 -39.34
C ASP A 404 30.41 -21.93 -40.29
N VAL A 405 31.21 -21.11 -41.00
CA VAL A 405 30.70 -20.23 -42.07
C VAL A 405 30.54 -21.07 -43.33
N ALA A 406 29.31 -21.48 -43.65
CA ALA A 406 29.06 -22.20 -44.89
C ALA A 406 29.12 -21.26 -46.11
N PRO A 407 29.79 -21.65 -47.22
CA PRO A 407 29.82 -20.87 -48.45
C PRO A 407 28.52 -21.08 -49.24
N ALA A 408 27.45 -20.37 -48.86
CA ALA A 408 26.17 -20.40 -49.54
C ALA A 408 26.07 -19.27 -50.58
N ASP A 409 26.08 -18.01 -50.12
CA ASP A 409 26.16 -16.80 -50.93
C ASP A 409 26.64 -15.60 -50.08
N GLY A 410 27.02 -14.49 -50.72
CA GLY A 410 27.49 -13.30 -50.01
C GLY A 410 26.40 -12.58 -49.19
N ALA A 411 25.15 -12.59 -49.69
CA ALA A 411 24.05 -11.87 -49.06
C ALA A 411 23.60 -12.51 -47.72
N SER A 412 23.50 -13.83 -47.65
CA SER A 412 23.18 -14.57 -46.43
C SER A 412 24.27 -14.42 -45.38
N ILE A 413 25.54 -14.37 -45.79
CA ILE A 413 26.65 -14.13 -44.88
C ILE A 413 26.59 -12.69 -44.33
N GLN A 414 26.29 -11.70 -45.17
CA GLN A 414 26.07 -10.33 -44.71
C GLN A 414 24.89 -10.22 -43.73
N GLN A 415 23.79 -10.94 -43.98
CA GLN A 415 22.66 -10.99 -43.04
C GLN A 415 23.06 -11.64 -41.72
N THR A 416 23.81 -12.74 -41.76
CA THR A 416 24.32 -13.42 -40.56
C THR A 416 25.28 -12.50 -39.79
N LEU A 417 26.10 -11.71 -40.50
CA LEU A 417 27.01 -10.75 -39.90
C LEU A 417 26.24 -9.63 -39.21
N LYS A 418 25.19 -9.11 -39.86
CA LYS A 418 24.30 -8.12 -39.25
C LYS A 418 23.63 -8.66 -37.98
N LEU A 419 23.13 -9.89 -38.02
CA LEU A 419 22.55 -10.56 -36.84
C LEU A 419 23.57 -10.74 -35.71
N LEU A 420 24.83 -11.06 -36.04
CA LEU A 420 25.91 -11.15 -35.06
C LEU A 420 26.13 -9.79 -34.38
N GLU A 421 26.22 -8.70 -35.15
CA GLU A 421 26.37 -7.35 -34.60
C GLU A 421 25.18 -6.91 -33.74
N GLU A 422 23.96 -7.30 -34.10
CA GLU A 422 22.75 -7.06 -33.29
C GLU A 422 22.79 -7.82 -31.96
N LYS A 423 23.23 -9.08 -31.97
CA LYS A 423 23.40 -9.88 -30.74
C LYS A 423 24.49 -9.33 -29.83
N LEU A 424 25.59 -8.82 -30.37
CA LEU A 424 26.64 -8.18 -29.57
C LEU A 424 26.10 -6.96 -28.82
N LYS A 425 25.38 -6.08 -29.53
CA LYS A 425 24.71 -4.93 -28.91
C LYS A 425 23.71 -5.34 -27.83
N SER A 426 22.94 -6.42 -28.06
CA SER A 426 22.01 -6.96 -27.06
C SER A 426 22.75 -7.41 -25.79
N VAL A 427 23.88 -8.12 -25.94
CA VAL A 427 24.71 -8.56 -24.81
C VAL A 427 25.31 -7.37 -24.06
N ASP A 428 25.76 -6.33 -24.77
CA ASP A 428 26.27 -5.09 -24.14
C ASP A 428 25.20 -4.40 -23.29
N VAL A 429 23.98 -4.24 -23.83
CA VAL A 429 22.85 -3.65 -23.10
C VAL A 429 22.44 -4.53 -21.92
N GLY A 430 22.36 -5.86 -22.11
CA GLY A 430 22.03 -6.80 -21.04
C GLY A 430 23.04 -6.77 -19.90
N LEU A 431 24.33 -6.67 -20.20
CA LEU A 431 25.39 -6.56 -19.22
C LEU A 431 25.36 -5.21 -18.47
N GLN A 432 25.07 -4.10 -19.17
CA GLN A 432 24.86 -2.81 -18.52
C GLN A 432 23.67 -2.87 -17.56
N GLY A 433 22.53 -3.41 -18.00
CA GLY A 433 21.35 -3.60 -17.16
C GLY A 433 21.63 -4.49 -15.94
N LEU A 434 22.42 -5.56 -16.10
CA LEU A 434 22.83 -6.41 -14.98
C LEU A 434 23.64 -5.63 -13.94
N ARG A 435 24.57 -4.77 -14.37
CA ARG A 435 25.38 -3.94 -13.46
C ARG A 435 24.54 -2.91 -12.72
N GLU A 436 23.59 -2.26 -13.40
CA GLU A 436 22.68 -1.30 -12.79
C GLU A 436 21.81 -1.95 -11.71
N LYS A 437 21.25 -3.13 -12.01
CA LYS A 437 20.48 -3.92 -11.04
C LYS A 437 21.34 -4.45 -9.89
N GLY A 438 22.54 -4.94 -10.20
CA GLY A 438 23.49 -5.43 -9.20
C GLY A 438 23.95 -4.34 -8.25
N GLN A 439 24.27 -3.15 -8.77
CA GLN A 439 24.65 -2.00 -7.93
C GLN A 439 23.49 -1.54 -7.05
N GLY A 440 22.28 -1.41 -7.60
CA GLY A 440 21.09 -1.05 -6.82
C GLY A 440 20.81 -2.05 -5.70
N LEU A 441 21.02 -3.35 -5.96
CA LEU A 441 20.88 -4.40 -4.95
C LEU A 441 21.96 -4.32 -3.86
N LEU A 442 23.22 -4.06 -4.24
CA LEU A 442 24.32 -3.85 -3.29
C LEU A 442 24.09 -2.62 -2.39
N ASP A 443 23.54 -1.54 -2.93
CA ASP A 443 23.19 -0.33 -2.18
C ASP A 443 22.09 -0.63 -1.15
N GLN A 444 21.09 -1.43 -1.51
CA GLN A 444 20.06 -1.89 -0.58
C GLN A 444 20.65 -2.75 0.54
N ILE A 445 21.45 -3.78 0.21
CA ILE A 445 22.10 -4.63 1.21
C ILE A 445 22.97 -3.81 2.17
N SER A 446 23.66 -2.80 1.65
CA SER A 446 24.48 -1.89 2.47
C SER A 446 23.61 -1.08 3.45
N ASN A 447 22.44 -0.62 3.01
CA ASN A 447 21.48 0.09 3.87
C ASN A 447 20.80 -0.84 4.89
N GLN A 448 20.68 -2.14 4.60
CA GLN A 448 20.11 -3.13 5.53
C GLN A 448 20.90 -3.23 6.84
N ALA A 449 22.23 -3.03 6.79
CA ALA A 449 23.11 -3.10 7.95
C ALA A 449 22.75 -2.07 9.05
N SER A 450 22.04 -0.99 8.71
CA SER A 450 21.63 0.04 9.67
C SER A 450 20.59 -0.44 10.70
N TRP A 451 19.85 -1.52 10.41
CA TRP A 451 18.75 -2.00 11.26
C TRP A 451 19.17 -3.07 12.29
N ALA A 452 20.40 -3.57 12.17
CA ALA A 452 20.89 -4.69 12.96
C ALA A 452 21.46 -4.24 14.31
N TYR A 453 20.60 -3.98 15.29
CA TYR A 453 21.04 -3.86 16.67
C TYR A 453 21.43 -5.26 17.21
N GLY A 454 22.72 -5.54 17.30
CA GLY A 454 23.26 -6.48 18.30
C GLY A 454 23.64 -7.91 17.89
N LYS A 455 23.94 -8.23 16.61
CA LYS A 455 24.78 -9.40 16.22
C LYS A 455 25.12 -9.40 14.73
N ASP A 456 26.32 -9.88 14.40
CA ASP A 456 27.01 -10.22 13.13
C ASP A 456 26.30 -10.15 11.75
N VAL A 457 25.43 -9.15 11.51
CA VAL A 457 24.87 -8.87 10.16
C VAL A 457 25.96 -8.53 9.13
N THR A 458 27.17 -8.18 9.60
CA THR A 458 28.32 -7.92 8.75
C THR A 458 28.85 -9.16 8.00
N ILE A 459 28.74 -10.36 8.57
CA ILE A 459 29.26 -11.60 7.95
C ILE A 459 28.29 -12.11 6.88
N GLU A 460 26.99 -12.12 7.19
CA GLU A 460 25.95 -12.63 6.28
C GLU A 460 25.75 -11.70 5.06
N ASN A 461 25.83 -10.38 5.26
CA ASN A 461 25.81 -9.44 4.14
C ASN A 461 27.01 -9.62 3.19
N LYS A 462 28.15 -10.10 3.71
CA LYS A 462 29.33 -10.36 2.89
C LYS A 462 29.07 -11.46 1.87
N GLU A 463 28.40 -12.54 2.26
CA GLU A 463 28.09 -13.66 1.35
C GLU A 463 27.18 -13.22 0.20
N ASN A 464 26.16 -12.41 0.49
CA ASN A 464 25.28 -11.84 -0.54
C ASN A 464 26.06 -10.89 -1.47
N VAL A 465 26.92 -10.03 -0.91
CA VAL A 465 27.75 -9.09 -1.69
C VAL A 465 28.71 -9.84 -2.61
N ASP A 466 29.45 -10.81 -2.06
CA ASP A 466 30.42 -11.62 -2.80
C ASP A 466 29.69 -12.41 -3.91
N HIS A 467 28.48 -12.91 -3.66
CA HIS A 467 27.65 -13.59 -4.66
C HIS A 467 27.22 -12.67 -5.81
N ILE A 468 26.68 -11.47 -5.51
CA ILE A 468 26.25 -10.50 -6.54
C ILE A 468 27.43 -10.08 -7.40
N GLN A 469 28.57 -9.79 -6.79
CA GLN A 469 29.81 -9.45 -7.49
C GLN A 469 30.27 -10.61 -8.37
N GLY A 470 30.28 -11.83 -7.85
CA GLY A 470 30.64 -13.04 -8.60
C GLY A 470 29.77 -13.26 -9.83
N VAL A 471 28.44 -13.10 -9.74
CA VAL A 471 27.54 -13.22 -10.90
C VAL A 471 27.83 -12.17 -11.97
N MET A 472 28.09 -10.91 -11.58
CA MET A 472 28.46 -9.86 -12.53
C MET A 472 29.81 -10.12 -13.20
N GLU A 473 30.80 -10.58 -12.45
CA GLU A 473 32.13 -10.94 -12.95
C GLU A 473 32.08 -12.14 -13.89
N ASP A 474 31.29 -13.17 -13.56
CA ASP A 474 31.10 -14.34 -14.40
C ASP A 474 30.47 -13.98 -15.76
N MET A 475 29.44 -13.12 -15.76
CA MET A 475 28.82 -12.65 -17.00
C MET A 475 29.77 -11.79 -17.84
N GLN A 476 30.56 -10.93 -17.19
CA GLN A 476 31.61 -10.16 -17.84
C GLN A 476 32.65 -11.07 -18.51
N LEU A 477 33.10 -12.10 -17.80
CA LEU A 477 34.11 -13.03 -18.30
C LEU A 477 33.57 -13.87 -19.47
N ARG A 478 32.29 -14.28 -19.42
CA ARG A 478 31.64 -14.96 -20.54
C ARG A 478 31.51 -14.07 -21.78
N LYS A 479 31.18 -12.79 -21.59
CA LYS A 479 31.18 -11.82 -22.68
C LYS A 479 32.56 -11.70 -23.32
N GLN A 480 33.62 -11.53 -22.52
CA GLN A 480 34.99 -11.42 -23.01
C GLN A 480 35.39 -12.65 -23.86
N ARG A 481 35.06 -13.87 -23.40
CA ARG A 481 35.32 -15.09 -24.17
C ARG A 481 34.59 -15.12 -25.51
N CYS A 482 33.36 -14.60 -25.57
CA CYS A 482 32.64 -14.48 -26.83
C CYS A 482 33.31 -13.46 -27.75
N GLU A 483 33.73 -12.31 -27.24
CA GLU A 483 34.40 -11.25 -28.01
C GLU A 483 35.69 -11.73 -28.69
N ASP A 484 36.52 -12.51 -27.97
CA ASP A 484 37.74 -13.09 -28.54
C ASP A 484 37.46 -13.98 -29.76
N MET A 485 36.30 -14.66 -29.79
CA MET A 485 35.86 -15.49 -30.91
C MET A 485 35.17 -14.69 -32.02
N VAL A 486 34.50 -13.59 -31.66
CA VAL A 486 33.79 -12.70 -32.60
C VAL A 486 34.74 -12.13 -33.62
N ASP A 487 35.93 -11.68 -33.23
CA ASP A 487 36.86 -11.05 -34.17
C ASP A 487 37.31 -12.00 -35.28
N VAL A 488 37.65 -13.24 -34.90
CA VAL A 488 37.99 -14.30 -35.86
C VAL A 488 36.80 -14.64 -36.76
N ARG A 489 35.60 -14.71 -36.17
CA ARG A 489 34.37 -15.02 -36.91
C ARG A 489 34.01 -13.92 -37.91
N ARG A 490 34.02 -12.66 -37.47
CA ARG A 490 33.77 -11.45 -38.25
C ARG A 490 34.73 -11.36 -39.42
N LEU A 491 36.03 -11.55 -39.16
CA LEU A 491 37.05 -11.53 -40.22
C LEU A 491 36.77 -12.58 -41.29
N LYS A 492 36.50 -13.84 -40.91
CA LYS A 492 36.15 -14.91 -41.86
C LYS A 492 34.92 -14.58 -42.69
N MET A 493 33.88 -14.02 -42.07
CA MET A 493 32.65 -13.64 -42.78
C MET A 493 32.89 -12.50 -43.77
N LEU A 494 33.63 -11.46 -43.37
CA LEU A 494 34.00 -10.35 -44.25
C LEU A 494 34.86 -10.81 -45.43
N GLN A 495 35.85 -11.68 -45.19
CA GLN A 495 36.66 -12.27 -46.24
C GLN A 495 35.82 -13.11 -47.21
N MET A 496 34.83 -13.85 -46.72
CA MET A 496 33.93 -14.64 -47.58
C MET A 496 33.02 -13.74 -48.42
N VAL A 497 32.50 -12.66 -47.85
CA VAL A 497 31.74 -11.64 -48.60
C VAL A 497 32.62 -11.00 -49.68
N GLN A 498 33.87 -10.66 -49.35
CA GLN A 498 34.82 -10.13 -50.31
C GLN A 498 35.14 -11.13 -51.41
N LEU A 499 35.25 -12.42 -51.09
CA LEU A 499 35.48 -13.49 -52.06
C LEU A 499 34.36 -13.52 -53.11
N PHE A 500 33.10 -13.55 -52.66
CA PHE A 500 31.94 -13.51 -53.58
C PHE A 500 31.93 -12.23 -54.42
N LYS A 501 32.29 -11.09 -53.84
CA LYS A 501 32.34 -9.82 -54.57
C LYS A 501 33.43 -9.81 -55.64
N CYS A 502 34.63 -10.30 -55.31
CA CYS A 502 35.71 -10.43 -56.29
C CYS A 502 35.35 -11.38 -57.44
N GLU A 503 34.65 -12.48 -57.16
CA GLU A 503 34.18 -13.41 -58.20
C GLU A 503 33.15 -12.76 -59.14
N GLU A 504 32.16 -12.04 -58.57
CA GLU A 504 31.15 -11.28 -59.33
C GLU A 504 31.82 -10.20 -60.20
N ASP A 505 32.67 -9.36 -59.60
CA ASP A 505 33.33 -8.26 -60.30
C ASP A 505 34.33 -8.76 -61.36
N ALA A 506 34.98 -9.90 -61.13
CA ALA A 506 35.86 -10.51 -62.12
C ALA A 506 35.07 -11.04 -63.33
N ALA A 507 33.89 -11.64 -63.09
CA ALA A 507 32.99 -12.03 -64.17
C ALA A 507 32.50 -10.80 -64.95
N GLN A 508 32.19 -9.71 -64.26
CA GLN A 508 31.78 -8.45 -64.89
C GLN A 508 32.91 -7.83 -65.73
N ALA A 509 34.17 -7.92 -65.29
CA ALA A 509 35.33 -7.47 -66.07
C ALA A 509 35.49 -8.26 -67.39
N VAL A 510 35.14 -9.55 -67.40
CA VAL A 510 35.10 -10.35 -68.65
C VAL A 510 34.04 -9.81 -69.61
N GLU A 511 32.86 -9.47 -69.12
CA GLU A 511 31.79 -8.91 -69.94
C GLU A 511 32.19 -7.53 -70.50
N TRP A 512 32.73 -6.63 -69.67
CA TRP A 512 33.23 -5.32 -70.14
C TRP A 512 34.34 -5.44 -71.20
N LEU A 513 35.27 -6.38 -71.02
CA LEU A 513 36.32 -6.61 -72.02
C LEU A 513 35.74 -7.17 -73.33
N SER A 514 34.68 -7.97 -73.24
CA SER A 514 33.96 -8.49 -74.40
C SER A 514 33.20 -7.38 -75.13
N GLU A 515 32.60 -6.44 -74.40
CA GLU A 515 31.97 -5.23 -74.96
C GLU A 515 32.99 -4.33 -75.66
N LEU A 516 34.19 -4.17 -75.09
CA LEU A 516 35.28 -3.43 -75.73
C LEU A 516 35.77 -4.13 -77.01
N LEU A 517 35.92 -5.45 -77.00
CA LEU A 517 36.23 -6.21 -78.21
C LEU A 517 35.16 -6.01 -79.30
N ASP A 518 33.89 -6.06 -78.92
CA ASP A 518 32.78 -5.85 -79.85
C ASP A 518 32.78 -4.41 -80.42
N ALA A 519 33.03 -3.41 -79.58
CA ALA A 519 33.17 -2.01 -79.99
C ALA A 519 34.35 -1.82 -80.97
N LEU A 520 35.50 -2.42 -80.70
CA LEU A 520 36.67 -2.40 -81.57
C LEU A 520 36.30 -2.91 -82.97
N LEU A 521 35.66 -4.07 -83.05
CA LEU A 521 35.35 -4.70 -84.32
C LEU A 521 34.25 -3.94 -85.08
N LYS A 522 33.21 -3.46 -84.38
CA LYS A 522 32.03 -2.86 -85.02
C LYS A 522 32.13 -1.37 -85.29
N THR A 523 32.98 -0.64 -84.58
CA THR A 523 33.01 0.85 -84.68
C THR A 523 34.36 1.37 -85.16
N HIS A 524 35.45 0.71 -84.79
CA HIS A 524 36.79 1.13 -85.17
C HIS A 524 37.16 0.48 -86.51
N ILE A 525 36.54 0.96 -87.58
CA ILE A 525 36.71 0.44 -88.95
C ILE A 525 37.51 1.42 -89.81
N ARG A 526 37.20 2.72 -89.71
CA ARG A 526 37.84 3.78 -90.50
C ARG A 526 39.35 3.82 -90.30
N LEU A 527 40.05 4.09 -91.40
CA LEU A 527 41.51 4.28 -91.46
C LEU A 527 41.93 5.75 -91.64
N GLY A 528 40.99 6.67 -91.88
CA GLY A 528 41.30 8.10 -92.09
C GLY A 528 41.60 8.44 -93.55
N ASP A 529 41.35 9.69 -93.91
CA ASP A 529 41.40 10.19 -95.28
C ASP A 529 42.79 10.71 -95.66
N ASP A 530 43.61 11.09 -94.68
CA ASP A 530 44.99 11.54 -94.86
C ASP A 530 45.93 11.05 -93.73
N ALA A 531 47.22 11.31 -93.89
CA ALA A 531 48.25 10.86 -92.96
C ALA A 531 48.06 11.43 -91.54
N GLN A 532 47.54 12.64 -91.43
CA GLN A 532 47.35 13.31 -90.14
C GLN A 532 46.12 12.77 -89.41
N GLU A 533 44.99 12.62 -90.10
CA GLU A 533 43.79 11.99 -89.54
C GLU A 533 44.09 10.56 -89.10
N THR A 534 44.82 9.79 -89.92
CA THR A 534 45.23 8.42 -89.58
C THR A 534 46.09 8.38 -88.31
N LYS A 535 47.04 9.31 -88.16
CA LYS A 535 47.84 9.45 -86.92
C LYS A 535 46.96 9.75 -85.70
N VAL A 536 45.97 10.62 -85.85
CA VAL A 536 45.00 10.92 -84.78
C VAL A 536 44.16 9.68 -84.43
N LEU A 537 43.72 8.91 -85.43
CA LEU A 537 43.00 7.64 -85.20
C LEU A 537 43.89 6.60 -84.50
N LEU A 538 45.18 6.54 -84.84
CA LEU A 538 46.14 5.68 -84.16
C LEU A 538 46.36 6.10 -82.70
N GLU A 539 46.43 7.40 -82.41
CA GLU A 539 46.52 7.90 -81.03
C GLU A 539 45.26 7.57 -80.22
N LYS A 540 44.07 7.78 -80.80
CA LYS A 540 42.78 7.39 -80.19
C LYS A 540 42.71 5.89 -79.94
N HIS A 541 43.19 5.08 -80.89
CA HIS A 541 43.27 3.63 -80.75
C HIS A 541 44.18 3.21 -79.58
N ARG A 542 45.36 3.85 -79.43
CA ARG A 542 46.25 3.59 -78.28
C ARG A 542 45.55 3.84 -76.95
N LYS A 543 44.86 4.99 -76.80
CA LYS A 543 44.08 5.30 -75.59
C LYS A 543 42.97 4.29 -75.32
N PHE A 544 42.32 3.79 -76.37
CA PHE A 544 41.31 2.74 -76.24
C PHE A 544 41.89 1.40 -75.79
N VAL A 545 43.08 1.04 -76.31
CA VAL A 545 43.82 -0.14 -75.85
C VAL A 545 44.23 -0.01 -74.38
N ASP A 546 44.63 1.19 -73.93
CA ASP A 546 44.97 1.45 -72.52
C ASP A 546 43.77 1.19 -71.58
N VAL A 547 42.55 1.55 -72.01
CA VAL A 547 41.31 1.26 -71.27
C VAL A 547 41.08 -0.25 -71.18
N ALA A 548 41.19 -0.97 -72.30
CA ALA A 548 41.01 -2.42 -72.32
C ALA A 548 42.07 -3.15 -71.48
N GLN A 549 43.33 -2.70 -71.54
CA GLN A 549 44.40 -3.23 -70.71
C GLN A 549 44.11 -3.01 -69.22
N SER A 550 43.64 -1.82 -68.84
CA SER A 550 43.26 -1.52 -67.47
C SER A 550 42.11 -2.41 -66.98
N THR A 551 41.11 -2.67 -67.82
CA THR A 551 40.00 -3.60 -67.53
C THR A 551 40.49 -5.03 -67.35
N TYR A 552 41.39 -5.50 -68.21
CA TYR A 552 42.00 -6.82 -68.10
C TYR A 552 42.84 -6.95 -66.81
N ASP A 553 43.68 -5.96 -66.52
CA ASP A 553 44.52 -5.93 -65.32
C ASP A 553 43.67 -5.89 -64.05
N TYR A 554 42.55 -5.15 -64.06
CA TYR A 554 41.56 -5.15 -62.97
C TYR A 554 40.97 -6.55 -62.74
N GLY A 555 40.46 -7.21 -63.79
CA GLY A 555 39.96 -8.58 -63.70
C GLY A 555 41.01 -9.57 -63.17
N ARG A 556 42.27 -9.42 -63.61
CA ARG A 556 43.39 -10.25 -63.13
C ARG A 556 43.69 -10.03 -61.64
N GLN A 557 43.68 -8.78 -61.19
CA GLN A 557 43.88 -8.43 -59.78
C GLN A 557 42.77 -9.00 -58.89
N LEU A 558 41.51 -8.93 -59.33
CA LEU A 558 40.38 -9.54 -58.63
C LEU A 558 40.54 -11.05 -58.48
N LEU A 559 40.91 -11.74 -59.57
CA LEU A 559 41.14 -13.19 -59.53
C LEU A 559 42.34 -13.57 -58.65
N GLN A 560 43.38 -12.74 -58.61
CA GLN A 560 44.49 -12.92 -57.67
C GLN A 560 44.03 -12.76 -56.22
N ALA A 561 43.18 -11.76 -55.93
CA ALA A 561 42.58 -11.57 -54.61
C ALA A 561 41.71 -12.77 -54.21
N THR A 562 40.91 -13.31 -55.15
CA THR A 562 40.13 -14.54 -54.96
C THR A 562 41.02 -15.72 -54.53
N VAL A 563 42.19 -15.91 -55.15
CA VAL A 563 43.14 -16.97 -54.77
C VAL A 563 43.66 -16.78 -53.33
N VAL A 564 44.06 -15.56 -52.97
CA VAL A 564 44.55 -15.24 -51.62
C VAL A 564 43.45 -15.44 -50.57
N LEU A 565 42.21 -15.01 -50.87
CA LEU A 565 41.06 -15.20 -49.99
C LEU A 565 40.72 -16.68 -49.82
N CYS A 566 40.73 -17.48 -50.90
CA CYS A 566 40.53 -18.93 -50.82
C CYS A 566 41.58 -19.61 -49.93
N GLN A 567 42.85 -19.20 -50.02
CA GLN A 567 43.92 -19.71 -49.15
C GLN A 567 43.68 -19.34 -47.69
N SER A 568 43.32 -18.08 -47.42
CA SER A 568 43.05 -17.59 -46.06
C SER A 568 41.85 -18.30 -45.42
N LEU A 569 40.78 -18.50 -46.19
CA LEU A 569 39.54 -19.15 -45.75
C LEU A 569 39.60 -20.69 -45.78
N ARG A 570 40.62 -21.25 -46.44
CA ARG A 570 40.75 -22.69 -46.73
C ARG A 570 39.53 -23.26 -47.46
N CYS A 571 38.98 -22.49 -48.40
CA CYS A 571 37.86 -22.91 -49.23
C CYS A 571 38.27 -23.02 -50.70
N THR A 572 37.56 -23.87 -51.44
CA THR A 572 37.69 -23.96 -52.90
C THR A 572 36.69 -23.00 -53.54
N SER A 573 37.15 -22.08 -54.39
CA SER A 573 36.24 -21.26 -55.19
C SER A 573 35.41 -22.15 -56.13
N ARG A 574 34.09 -21.94 -56.13
CA ARG A 574 33.15 -22.67 -56.99
C ARG A 574 33.07 -22.07 -58.39
N SER A 575 33.31 -20.77 -58.54
CA SER A 575 33.07 -20.01 -59.78
C SER A 575 34.35 -19.56 -60.49
N SER A 576 35.45 -19.35 -59.75
CA SER A 576 36.64 -18.69 -60.29
C SER A 576 37.46 -19.57 -61.24
N GLY A 577 37.21 -20.88 -61.24
CA GLY A 577 37.95 -21.83 -62.09
C GLY A 577 37.86 -21.49 -63.58
N ASP A 578 36.68 -21.08 -64.03
CA ASP A 578 36.41 -20.80 -65.45
C ASP A 578 36.58 -19.32 -65.82
N THR A 579 36.50 -18.41 -64.84
CA THR A 579 36.60 -16.96 -65.09
C THR A 579 37.99 -16.55 -65.59
N LEU A 580 39.07 -17.11 -65.04
CA LEU A 580 40.43 -16.80 -65.49
C LEU A 580 40.69 -17.23 -66.96
N PRO A 581 40.38 -18.47 -67.38
CA PRO A 581 40.43 -18.85 -68.79
C PRO A 581 39.60 -17.95 -69.70
N ARG A 582 38.39 -17.57 -69.29
CA ARG A 582 37.52 -16.66 -70.06
C ARG A 582 38.16 -15.27 -70.22
N LEU A 583 38.65 -14.69 -69.14
CA LEU A 583 39.35 -13.39 -69.16
C LEU A 583 40.55 -13.42 -70.12
N ASN A 584 41.39 -14.46 -70.00
CA ASN A 584 42.55 -14.63 -70.86
C ASN A 584 42.18 -14.82 -72.34
N ARG A 585 41.08 -15.54 -72.62
CA ARG A 585 40.58 -15.74 -73.99
C ARG A 585 40.15 -14.42 -74.61
N VAL A 586 39.28 -13.67 -73.95
CA VAL A 586 38.77 -12.39 -74.46
C VAL A 586 39.91 -11.38 -74.62
N TRP A 587 40.85 -11.33 -73.66
CA TRP A 587 42.04 -10.49 -73.78
C TRP A 587 42.89 -10.86 -74.99
N LYS A 588 43.13 -12.15 -75.23
CA LYS A 588 43.92 -12.59 -76.39
C LYS A 588 43.22 -12.24 -77.71
N GLN A 589 41.90 -12.37 -77.78
CA GLN A 589 41.10 -11.94 -78.93
C GLN A 589 41.24 -10.42 -79.14
N PHE A 590 41.09 -9.63 -78.08
CA PHE A 590 41.28 -8.18 -78.12
C PHE A 590 42.68 -7.78 -78.58
N THR A 591 43.73 -8.42 -78.07
CA THR A 591 45.12 -8.12 -78.49
C THR A 591 45.32 -8.37 -79.97
N ILE A 592 44.87 -9.52 -80.50
CA ILE A 592 45.04 -9.86 -81.93
C ILE A 592 44.25 -8.88 -82.82
N ALA A 593 43.00 -8.58 -82.47
CA ALA A 593 42.21 -7.59 -83.21
C ALA A 593 42.86 -6.20 -83.15
N SER A 594 43.35 -5.80 -81.98
CA SER A 594 44.03 -4.51 -81.80
C SER A 594 45.32 -4.40 -82.62
N GLU A 595 46.16 -5.43 -82.60
CA GLU A 595 47.40 -5.51 -83.40
C GLU A 595 47.10 -5.43 -84.90
N GLU A 596 46.05 -6.14 -85.35
CA GLU A 596 45.60 -6.06 -86.74
C GLU A 596 45.17 -4.64 -87.12
N ARG A 597 44.42 -3.96 -86.24
CA ARG A 597 44.03 -2.56 -86.46
C ARG A 597 45.23 -1.61 -86.47
N VAL A 598 46.18 -1.78 -85.56
CA VAL A 598 47.41 -0.98 -85.54
C VAL A 598 48.15 -1.14 -86.86
N HIS A 599 48.30 -2.36 -87.35
CA HIS A 599 48.97 -2.61 -88.62
C HIS A 599 48.24 -1.96 -89.79
N ARG A 600 46.90 -2.05 -89.85
CA ARG A 600 46.10 -1.36 -90.88
C ARG A 600 46.29 0.16 -90.84
N LEU A 601 46.35 0.76 -89.64
CA LEU A 601 46.58 2.19 -89.48
C LEU A 601 48.02 2.60 -89.83
N GLU A 602 49.02 1.82 -89.45
CA GLU A 602 50.43 2.10 -89.79
C GLU A 602 50.69 1.98 -91.30
N MET A 603 50.11 0.97 -91.95
CA MET A 603 50.12 0.85 -93.41
C MET A 603 49.41 2.03 -94.08
N ALA A 604 48.26 2.46 -93.54
CA ALA A 604 47.55 3.64 -94.04
C ALA A 604 48.38 4.93 -93.87
N ILE A 605 49.11 5.11 -92.76
CA ILE A 605 50.04 6.25 -92.57
C ILE A 605 51.16 6.20 -93.61
N ALA A 606 51.78 5.05 -93.82
CA ALA A 606 52.84 4.89 -94.81
C ALA A 606 52.33 5.21 -96.23
N PHE A 607 51.18 4.65 -96.60
CA PHE A 607 50.50 4.92 -97.86
C PHE A 607 50.20 6.41 -98.04
N HIS A 608 49.50 7.03 -97.08
CA HIS A 608 49.10 8.44 -97.18
C HIS A 608 50.29 9.38 -97.18
N SER A 609 51.32 9.12 -96.36
CA SER A 609 52.52 9.97 -96.29
C SER A 609 53.34 9.92 -97.58
N ASN A 610 53.49 8.74 -98.19
CA ASN A 610 54.20 8.59 -99.45
C ASN A 610 53.39 9.17 -100.62
N ALA A 611 52.07 8.95 -100.64
CA ALA A 611 51.18 9.57 -101.62
C ALA A 611 51.19 11.10 -101.51
N GLU A 612 51.15 11.65 -100.29
CA GLU A 612 51.17 13.10 -100.05
C GLU A 612 52.48 13.74 -100.53
N LYS A 613 53.64 13.11 -100.28
CA LYS A 613 54.95 13.58 -100.78
C LYS A 613 54.95 13.73 -102.30
N ILE A 614 54.59 12.68 -103.03
CA ILE A 614 54.56 12.71 -104.50
C ILE A 614 53.52 13.71 -105.05
N LEU A 615 52.39 13.88 -104.36
CA LEU A 615 51.35 14.81 -104.78
C LEU A 615 51.70 16.27 -104.48
N GLN A 616 52.45 16.54 -103.41
CA GLN A 616 52.94 17.89 -103.04
C GLN A 616 54.22 18.29 -103.78
N ASP A 617 55.07 17.33 -104.16
CA ASP A 617 56.33 17.62 -104.85
C ASP A 617 56.04 18.39 -106.16
N CYS A 618 56.43 19.67 -106.10
CA CYS A 618 56.42 20.62 -107.19
C CYS A 618 57.60 20.31 -108.13
N PRO A 619 57.38 20.31 -109.45
CA PRO A 619 58.25 19.64 -110.42
C PRO A 619 59.55 20.41 -110.78
N GLU A 620 60.20 21.10 -109.84
CA GLU A 620 61.35 21.96 -110.16
C GLU A 620 62.76 21.34 -109.96
N GLU A 621 62.93 20.06 -109.58
CA GLU A 621 64.25 19.40 -109.61
C GLU A 621 64.23 17.97 -110.24
N PRO A 622 65.03 17.69 -111.29
CA PRO A 622 64.96 16.46 -112.07
C PRO A 622 65.95 15.38 -111.56
N GLU A 623 65.65 14.73 -110.44
CA GLU A 623 66.29 13.46 -110.05
C GLU A 623 65.40 12.25 -110.45
N ALA A 624 65.18 12.08 -111.75
CA ALA A 624 64.20 11.17 -112.36
C ALA A 624 64.42 9.65 -112.18
N ILE A 625 65.44 9.21 -111.43
CA ILE A 625 65.71 7.78 -111.22
C ILE A 625 65.04 7.26 -109.94
N ASN A 626 64.68 8.15 -109.01
CA ASN A 626 64.10 7.74 -107.73
C ASN A 626 62.56 7.74 -107.70
N ASP A 627 61.89 8.22 -108.77
CA ASP A 627 60.44 8.45 -108.76
C ASP A 627 59.61 7.20 -109.15
N GLU A 628 60.03 6.44 -110.16
CA GLU A 628 59.28 5.26 -110.63
C GLU A 628 59.16 4.16 -109.56
N GLU A 629 60.26 3.88 -108.85
CA GLU A 629 60.27 2.92 -107.75
C GLU A 629 59.32 3.36 -106.62
N GLN A 630 59.26 4.66 -106.30
CA GLN A 630 58.33 5.19 -105.29
C GLN A 630 56.85 5.05 -105.69
N PHE A 631 56.50 5.23 -106.97
CA PHE A 631 55.14 4.99 -107.45
C PHE A 631 54.73 3.53 -107.30
N ASP A 632 55.61 2.60 -107.71
CA ASP A 632 55.36 1.17 -107.59
C ASP A 632 55.27 0.73 -106.12
N GLU A 633 56.09 1.30 -105.24
CA GLU A 633 56.01 1.09 -103.79
C GLU A 633 54.67 1.56 -103.21
N ILE A 634 54.19 2.76 -103.55
CA ILE A 634 52.89 3.26 -103.08
C ILE A 634 51.74 2.38 -103.58
N GLU A 635 51.78 1.96 -104.84
CA GLU A 635 50.78 1.07 -105.40
C GLU A 635 50.79 -0.30 -104.70
N ALA A 636 51.98 -0.85 -104.41
CA ALA A 636 52.14 -2.10 -103.69
C ALA A 636 51.60 -2.01 -102.25
N VAL A 637 51.93 -0.93 -101.51
CA VAL A 637 51.40 -0.70 -100.16
C VAL A 637 49.87 -0.51 -100.19
N GLY A 638 49.35 0.25 -101.16
CA GLY A 638 47.91 0.48 -101.31
C GLY A 638 47.13 -0.80 -101.62
N LYS A 639 47.62 -1.63 -102.55
CA LYS A 639 47.03 -2.96 -102.84
C LYS A 639 47.08 -3.87 -101.62
N SER A 640 48.23 -3.96 -100.94
CA SER A 640 48.36 -4.78 -99.74
C SER A 640 47.44 -4.33 -98.61
N LEU A 641 47.19 -3.01 -98.47
CA LEU A 641 46.24 -2.47 -97.49
C LEU A 641 44.79 -2.84 -97.86
N LEU A 642 44.42 -2.74 -99.14
CA LEU A 642 43.10 -3.14 -99.63
C LEU A 642 42.84 -4.64 -99.42
N ASP A 643 43.81 -5.49 -99.73
CA ASP A 643 43.70 -6.94 -99.50
C ASP A 643 43.46 -7.21 -98.02
N ARG A 644 44.23 -6.56 -97.14
CA ARG A 644 44.15 -6.74 -95.69
C ARG A 644 42.84 -6.27 -95.07
N LEU A 645 42.16 -5.29 -95.68
CA LEU A 645 40.80 -4.89 -95.28
C LEU A 645 39.76 -6.01 -95.48
N THR A 646 40.01 -6.94 -96.40
CA THR A 646 39.07 -8.05 -96.71
C THR A 646 39.32 -9.33 -95.91
N VAL A 647 40.45 -9.43 -95.19
CA VAL A 647 40.83 -10.61 -94.42
C VAL A 647 40.22 -10.55 -93.01
N PRO A 648 39.60 -11.65 -92.51
CA PRO A 648 39.13 -11.73 -91.14
C PRO A 648 40.29 -11.76 -90.14
N VAL A 649 40.00 -11.32 -88.91
CA VAL A 649 40.85 -11.61 -87.75
C VAL A 649 40.59 -13.06 -87.34
N VAL A 650 41.64 -13.89 -87.38
CA VAL A 650 41.56 -15.30 -86.97
C VAL A 650 42.14 -15.45 -85.57
N TYR A 651 41.35 -15.97 -84.65
CA TYR A 651 41.77 -16.18 -83.27
C TYR A 651 42.35 -17.60 -83.04
N PRO A 652 43.09 -17.83 -81.93
CA PRO A 652 43.74 -19.12 -81.67
C PRO A 652 42.78 -20.30 -81.49
N ASP A 653 41.51 -20.03 -81.20
CA ASP A 653 40.44 -21.03 -81.10
C ASP A 653 39.78 -21.35 -82.45
N GLY A 654 40.27 -20.77 -83.55
CA GLY A 654 39.73 -20.94 -84.90
C GLY A 654 38.50 -20.08 -85.19
N THR A 655 38.06 -19.24 -84.27
CA THR A 655 36.97 -18.29 -84.54
C THR A 655 37.47 -17.12 -85.39
N GLU A 656 36.65 -16.72 -86.35
CA GLU A 656 36.96 -15.64 -87.29
C GLU A 656 36.00 -14.47 -87.07
N GLN A 657 36.53 -13.24 -87.03
CA GLN A 657 35.72 -12.03 -86.93
C GLN A 657 36.20 -10.97 -87.92
N TYR A 658 35.25 -10.25 -88.51
CA TYR A 658 35.54 -9.14 -89.42
C TYR A 658 35.44 -7.82 -88.67
N PHE A 659 36.28 -6.87 -89.06
CA PHE A 659 36.04 -5.47 -88.73
C PHE A 659 34.84 -4.98 -89.56
N GLY A 660 33.81 -4.47 -88.90
CA GLY A 660 32.62 -3.90 -89.53
C GLY A 660 31.83 -4.85 -90.41
N SER A 661 30.81 -4.29 -91.03
CA SER A 661 30.09 -4.96 -92.10
C SER A 661 30.87 -4.88 -93.42
N PRO A 662 30.56 -5.73 -94.41
CA PRO A 662 31.10 -5.57 -95.76
C PRO A 662 30.88 -4.17 -96.35
N SER A 663 29.80 -3.48 -95.98
CA SER A 663 29.52 -2.10 -96.39
C SER A 663 30.52 -1.10 -95.80
N ASP A 664 30.83 -1.23 -94.51
CA ASP A 664 31.79 -0.35 -93.83
C ASP A 664 33.21 -0.53 -94.40
N MET A 665 33.55 -1.77 -94.74
CA MET A 665 34.81 -2.11 -95.40
C MET A 665 34.90 -1.56 -96.81
N ALA A 666 33.82 -1.67 -97.59
CA ALA A 666 33.76 -1.12 -98.94
C ALA A 666 33.99 0.40 -98.93
N SER A 667 33.35 1.12 -97.99
CA SER A 667 33.51 2.56 -97.80
C SER A 667 34.94 2.94 -97.44
N THR A 668 35.56 2.23 -96.50
CA THR A 668 36.97 2.49 -96.10
C THR A 668 37.94 2.23 -97.25
N ALA A 669 37.68 1.19 -98.04
CA ALA A 669 38.48 0.83 -99.21
C ALA A 669 38.31 1.83 -100.38
N GLU A 670 37.19 2.54 -100.46
CA GLU A 670 36.93 3.54 -101.52
C GLU A 670 37.91 4.72 -101.42
N ASN A 671 38.13 5.24 -100.22
CA ASN A 671 39.06 6.35 -99.98
C ASN A 671 40.51 5.99 -100.40
N ILE A 672 40.94 4.75 -100.12
CA ILE A 672 42.27 4.26 -100.55
C ILE A 672 42.33 4.16 -102.08
N ARG A 673 41.31 3.57 -102.72
CA ARG A 673 41.24 3.44 -104.18
C ARG A 673 41.27 4.81 -104.87
N ASP A 674 40.58 5.80 -104.33
CA ASP A 674 40.54 7.14 -104.90
C ASP A 674 41.89 7.86 -104.77
N ARG A 675 42.58 7.71 -103.63
CA ARG A 675 43.95 8.21 -103.48
C ARG A 675 44.92 7.52 -104.45
N MET A 676 44.80 6.20 -104.64
CA MET A 676 45.61 5.45 -105.62
C MET A 676 45.37 5.93 -107.06
N LYS A 677 44.13 6.29 -107.43
CA LYS A 677 43.84 6.90 -108.74
C LYS A 677 44.56 8.24 -108.89
N LEU A 678 44.58 9.07 -107.86
CA LEU A 678 45.24 10.38 -107.88
C LEU A 678 46.77 10.25 -108.04
N VAL A 679 47.40 9.30 -107.34
CA VAL A 679 48.83 8.99 -107.50
C VAL A 679 49.12 8.50 -108.92
N ASN A 680 48.29 7.61 -109.48
CA ASN A 680 48.45 7.15 -110.86
C ASN A 680 48.28 8.28 -111.89
N LEU A 681 47.35 9.21 -111.66
CA LEU A 681 47.20 10.40 -112.50
C LEU A 681 48.47 11.26 -112.49
N LYS A 682 49.07 11.48 -111.31
CA LYS A 682 50.36 12.19 -111.17
C LYS A 682 51.51 11.41 -111.85
N ARG A 683 51.54 10.08 -111.76
CA ARG A 683 52.51 9.24 -112.50
C ARG A 683 52.43 9.46 -114.00
N GLN A 684 51.21 9.53 -114.55
CA GLN A 684 50.99 9.81 -115.97
C GLN A 684 51.42 11.24 -116.35
N GLN A 685 51.12 12.23 -115.50
CA GLN A 685 51.54 13.63 -115.69
C GLN A 685 53.07 13.76 -115.75
N LEU A 686 53.82 13.07 -114.88
CA LEU A 686 55.29 13.11 -114.87
C LEU A 686 55.94 12.33 -116.01
N ARG A 687 55.38 11.18 -116.43
CA ARG A 687 55.85 10.44 -117.61
C ARG A 687 55.62 11.22 -118.92
N HIS A 688 54.61 12.09 -118.95
CA HIS A 688 54.22 12.85 -120.13
C HIS A 688 54.00 14.34 -119.78
N PRO A 689 55.07 15.09 -119.43
CA PRO A 689 54.93 16.50 -119.09
C PRO A 689 54.34 17.32 -120.25
N GLU A 690 54.61 16.91 -121.49
CA GLU A 690 54.15 17.57 -122.72
C GLU A 690 52.66 17.37 -123.05
N MET A 691 51.95 16.46 -122.38
CA MET A 691 50.52 16.21 -122.67
C MET A 691 49.53 16.89 -121.71
N VAL A 692 50.00 17.63 -120.68
CA VAL A 692 49.09 18.29 -119.71
C VAL A 692 49.18 19.81 -119.71
N THR A 693 50.14 20.41 -120.43
CA THR A 693 49.98 21.79 -120.90
C THR A 693 49.12 21.80 -122.16
N THR A 694 47.83 21.50 -122.02
CA THR A 694 46.72 21.93 -122.90
C THR A 694 45.43 21.23 -122.44
N GLU A 695 44.83 21.70 -121.36
CA GLU A 695 43.38 21.90 -121.28
C GLU A 695 43.08 22.75 -120.03
N SER A 696 42.89 24.04 -120.30
CA SER A 696 42.33 25.06 -119.42
C SER A 696 40.90 24.78 -119.00
#